data_AF-A0A949EPI8-F1
#
_entry.id   AF-A0A949EPI8-F1
#
_cell.length_a   1.000
_cell.length_b   1.000
_cell.length_c   1.000
_cell.angle_alpha   90.00
_cell.angle_beta   90.00
_cell.angle_gamma   90.00
#
_symmetry.space_group_name_H-M   'P 1'
#
loop_
_entity.id
_entity.type
_entity.pdbx_description
1 polymer ?
#
loop_
_entity_poly.entity_id
_entity_poly.type
_entity_poly.pdbx_seq_one_letter_code
_entity_poly.pdbx_strand_id
1 'polypeptide(L)'
;MEKTTKLFILGLVFGLFILPGIRVMAQQIIDTPPKQIDVDPVIIDEPGLIIDQGPVLINEETSAVEPTSGETMTRSIKTSDDVLLDENIMAQDLGVSEQRLLPTSPYYPIKTIWRGFRSILTFDPVKKVELNLQYANEKLIESKQMAQKEGNSEIVTKTLESYKKDLENVSKIVEKSSEEINMKSQDFAERMIDYSFKQQKLIDGIEKNLTPEQFERMNVVREDGLDYFGQTITNLIEPEQIRERITNVIESQIGSDFKDFKNIEVLKIIEEKIPEQAKQAIQQARENTTQRLQDKMTNMAEVEGNKFKEYIENVGGNEIRHLEIINDFTREEMPEFLHQEMKIIRDKAIGRIENKMQEFTNEEQKQEFFRHLEQGKMEDIRIIKELENNLAPETIEKMLEIKNNALENFRQEFEKIKTPEDQVEFLKKLEKLHDVKQLEVFKEIEQIIPQDKKEFFEQMKTKVVEEMEKEINLTTNDRERSIVLNRLAGDMPEHMEILRDFAPQSELMNEMFNKQANNVMEKILNIDDVEKMQNLKDRINNDSFIKQEFEKITPDIFQQVDNRIANQFEEISKERVIERLEKAKNEIDQTEKNFKELLTQKEIGEYLKNSPAPQHLANAKKLLQEAKTAFDQEKYGNSLGQINAAFNQLNSVWRFVKEFELKHEVAQKRVIEMEQTMENMVGDFLEIEIMEMETDEMPIDDKKSFDRAIQQVKEGNLEQAWEQYKDRLEEKSSEDTGELKEIDLPFEQMNLSNEQIQKIKEATRILPIEIRQKLQDLPAEMIIDAAKQIQNKIQQVPETTTQRVKERIEQRIEQGEELSPSSGETVPEKPIIEGKTMPEKPIIEGKIMPESPTEVEQIRPRIEPTEPIYLPGRTESEPCIQVITYAVSGGMCRAFPNPCVVPSGWQKVDKCPEKIMPENIMDGGNQNPLPPKPEEINKPTNIQPEQIRIEERKQFEGLPAPEGSLGKPSLLEKMKNLFR
;
A
#
# COMPACT_ATOMS: atom_id res chain seq x y z
N MET A 1 44.70 5.00 20.18
CA MET A 1 45.12 3.78 20.92
C MET A 1 45.29 4.04 22.40
N GLU A 2 46.08 5.02 22.85
CA GLU A 2 46.35 5.19 24.30
C GLU A 2 45.11 5.57 25.16
N LYS A 3 44.17 6.37 24.61
CA LYS A 3 42.90 6.68 25.28
C LYS A 3 41.96 5.46 25.35
N THR A 4 41.96 4.63 24.32
CA THR A 4 41.17 3.38 24.27
C THR A 4 41.72 2.33 25.22
N THR A 5 43.04 2.22 25.37
CA THR A 5 43.69 1.36 26.36
C THR A 5 43.39 1.81 27.79
N LYS A 6 43.35 3.11 28.06
CA LYS A 6 43.00 3.66 29.39
C LYS A 6 41.54 3.40 29.78
N LEU A 7 40.58 3.52 28.85
CA LEU A 7 39.18 3.15 29.12
C LEU A 7 39.01 1.64 29.35
N PHE A 8 39.73 0.80 28.59
CA PHE A 8 39.66 -0.66 28.75
C PHE A 8 40.24 -1.13 30.10
N ILE A 9 41.34 -0.51 30.54
CA ILE A 9 41.92 -0.77 31.87
C ILE A 9 40.98 -0.26 32.97
N LEU A 10 40.33 0.89 32.80
CA LEU A 10 39.38 1.42 33.79
C LEU A 10 38.15 0.50 33.94
N GLY A 11 37.66 -0.08 32.84
CA GLY A 11 36.59 -1.07 32.85
C GLY A 11 36.98 -2.39 33.53
N LEU A 12 38.20 -2.89 33.29
CA LEU A 12 38.73 -4.08 33.97
C LEU A 12 38.93 -3.86 35.47
N VAL A 13 39.37 -2.67 35.86
CA VAL A 13 39.54 -2.29 37.28
C VAL A 13 38.17 -2.20 37.96
N PHE A 14 37.15 -1.61 37.32
CA PHE A 14 35.80 -1.55 37.89
C PHE A 14 35.14 -2.93 38.04
N GLY A 15 35.36 -3.85 37.09
CA GLY A 15 34.88 -5.23 37.17
C GLY A 15 35.50 -6.02 38.34
N LEU A 16 36.78 -5.79 38.63
CA LEU A 16 37.50 -6.42 39.75
C LEU A 16 37.02 -5.97 41.14
N PHE A 17 36.43 -4.77 41.26
CA PHE A 17 35.92 -4.25 42.53
C PHE A 17 34.45 -4.62 42.83
N ILE A 18 33.65 -5.02 41.82
CA ILE A 18 32.23 -5.41 42.01
C ILE A 18 32.08 -6.93 42.27
N LEU A 19 32.98 -7.76 41.72
CA LEU A 19 32.96 -9.22 41.88
C LEU A 19 33.02 -9.75 43.34
N PRO A 20 33.68 -9.10 44.31
CA PRO A 20 33.69 -9.58 45.70
C PRO A 20 32.32 -9.47 46.40
N GLY A 21 31.50 -8.46 46.06
CA GLY A 21 30.19 -8.25 46.69
C GLY A 21 29.14 -9.27 46.27
N ILE A 22 29.20 -9.75 45.02
CA ILE A 22 28.28 -10.75 44.48
C ILE A 22 28.56 -12.14 45.07
N ARG A 23 29.81 -12.43 45.44
CA ARG A 23 30.21 -13.72 46.03
C ARG A 23 29.73 -13.89 47.48
N VAL A 24 29.52 -12.79 48.21
CA VAL A 24 28.99 -12.81 49.60
C VAL A 24 27.47 -13.03 49.62
N MET A 25 26.74 -12.49 48.65
CA MET A 25 25.28 -12.70 48.51
C MET A 25 24.92 -14.10 48.01
N ALA A 26 25.73 -14.69 47.12
CA ALA A 26 25.48 -16.03 46.59
C ALA A 26 25.69 -17.16 47.63
N GLN A 27 26.55 -16.95 48.62
CA GLN A 27 26.83 -17.96 49.66
C GLN A 27 25.72 -18.03 50.72
N GLN A 28 24.97 -16.94 50.97
CA GLN A 28 23.86 -16.96 51.93
C GLN A 28 22.62 -17.72 51.44
N ILE A 29 22.48 -17.94 50.12
CA ILE A 29 21.34 -18.67 49.54
C ILE A 29 21.57 -20.19 49.55
N ILE A 30 22.83 -20.65 49.59
CA ILE A 30 23.20 -22.07 49.48
C ILE A 30 23.12 -22.80 50.84
N ASP A 31 23.15 -22.10 51.97
CA ASP A 31 23.23 -22.71 53.31
C ASP A 31 21.90 -22.80 54.10
N THR A 32 20.75 -22.48 53.48
CA THR A 32 19.43 -22.70 54.12
C THR A 32 18.83 -24.05 53.70
N PRO A 33 18.72 -25.05 54.59
CA PRO A 33 18.05 -26.30 54.26
C PRO A 33 16.53 -26.06 54.10
N PRO A 34 15.88 -26.73 53.14
CA PRO A 34 14.44 -26.59 52.95
C PRO A 34 13.68 -27.15 54.16
N LYS A 35 12.78 -26.34 54.69
CA LYS A 35 11.81 -26.73 55.72
C LYS A 35 10.83 -27.71 55.07
N GLN A 36 10.79 -28.96 55.54
CA GLN A 36 9.72 -29.90 55.20
C GLN A 36 8.38 -29.32 55.70
N ILE A 37 7.46 -29.11 54.76
CA ILE A 37 6.05 -28.85 55.05
C ILE A 37 5.35 -30.18 54.73
N ASP A 38 4.90 -30.87 55.77
CA ASP A 38 3.91 -31.94 55.62
C ASP A 38 2.61 -31.32 55.12
N VAL A 39 2.15 -31.75 53.96
CA VAL A 39 0.82 -31.43 53.44
C VAL A 39 0.10 -32.77 53.26
N ASP A 40 -0.94 -32.99 54.06
CA ASP A 40 -1.84 -34.13 53.93
C ASP A 40 -2.48 -34.15 52.52
N PRO A 41 -2.74 -35.34 51.95
CA PRO A 41 -3.41 -35.45 50.65
C PRO A 41 -4.89 -35.05 50.78
N VAL A 42 -5.25 -33.93 50.14
CA VAL A 42 -6.64 -33.56 49.89
C VAL A 42 -7.18 -34.45 48.78
N ILE A 43 -8.04 -35.39 49.16
CA ILE A 43 -8.91 -36.15 48.25
C ILE A 43 -10.03 -35.20 47.80
N ILE A 44 -10.10 -34.91 46.50
CA ILE A 44 -11.25 -34.25 45.88
C ILE A 44 -12.01 -35.34 45.11
N ASP A 45 -13.13 -35.76 45.68
CA ASP A 45 -14.14 -36.56 44.97
C ASP A 45 -14.87 -35.66 43.96
N GLU A 46 -14.82 -35.98 42.68
CA GLU A 46 -15.73 -35.44 41.67
C GLU A 46 -17.05 -36.24 41.70
N PRO A 47 -18.23 -35.60 41.83
CA PRO A 47 -19.49 -36.30 41.66
C PRO A 47 -19.84 -36.40 40.17
N GLY A 48 -19.96 -37.63 39.68
CA GLY A 48 -20.50 -37.93 38.36
C GLY A 48 -21.99 -37.54 38.26
N LEU A 49 -22.33 -36.73 37.25
CA LEU A 49 -23.70 -36.39 36.93
C LEU A 49 -24.26 -37.43 35.94
N ILE A 50 -25.18 -38.26 36.43
CA ILE A 50 -26.01 -39.18 35.63
C ILE A 50 -27.16 -38.36 35.03
N ILE A 51 -27.34 -38.42 33.72
CA ILE A 51 -28.54 -37.91 33.03
C ILE A 51 -29.58 -39.04 33.06
N ASP A 52 -30.65 -38.84 33.83
CA ASP A 52 -31.87 -39.66 33.77
C ASP A 52 -33.00 -38.84 33.12
N GLN A 53 -33.75 -39.49 32.23
CA GLN A 53 -34.87 -38.90 31.50
C GLN A 53 -36.18 -39.12 32.27
N GLY A 54 -36.93 -38.06 32.56
CA GLY A 54 -38.32 -38.18 33.01
C GLY A 54 -39.00 -36.85 33.37
N PRO A 55 -40.33 -36.72 33.20
CA PRO A 55 -40.92 -35.49 32.70
C PRO A 55 -41.58 -34.57 33.75
N VAL A 56 -41.58 -33.28 33.40
CA VAL A 56 -42.64 -32.26 33.57
C VAL A 56 -43.54 -32.37 34.80
N LEU A 57 -43.48 -31.36 35.69
CA LEU A 57 -44.68 -30.68 36.19
C LEU A 57 -44.37 -29.22 36.56
N ILE A 58 -45.32 -28.37 36.21
CA ILE A 58 -45.39 -26.92 36.29
C ILE A 58 -45.58 -26.51 37.76
N ASN A 59 -44.99 -25.37 38.19
CA ASN A 59 -45.65 -24.45 39.11
C ASN A 59 -45.01 -23.05 39.02
N GLU A 60 -45.89 -22.07 38.83
CA GLU A 60 -45.67 -20.64 39.00
C GLU A 60 -45.34 -20.35 40.47
N GLU A 61 -44.33 -19.50 40.72
CA GLU A 61 -44.47 -18.45 41.74
C GLU A 61 -43.40 -17.37 41.56
N THR A 62 -43.90 -16.15 41.52
CA THR A 62 -43.24 -14.86 41.43
C THR A 62 -42.35 -14.57 42.66
N SER A 63 -41.13 -14.09 42.45
CA SER A 63 -40.44 -13.24 43.42
C SER A 63 -39.43 -12.32 42.74
N ALA A 64 -39.44 -11.06 43.17
CA ALA A 64 -38.67 -9.93 42.66
C ALA A 64 -37.16 -10.09 42.91
N VAL A 65 -36.35 -9.66 41.93
CA VAL A 65 -34.88 -9.62 42.03
C VAL A 65 -34.41 -8.18 41.82
N GLU A 66 -33.67 -7.68 42.83
CA GLU A 66 -32.89 -6.43 42.79
C GLU A 66 -31.67 -6.55 41.87
N PRO A 67 -31.13 -5.44 41.32
CA PRO A 67 -30.10 -5.50 40.29
C PRO A 67 -28.72 -5.79 40.91
N THR A 68 -28.20 -6.99 40.65
CA THR A 68 -26.80 -7.34 40.92
C THR A 68 -25.88 -6.78 39.84
N SER A 69 -24.77 -6.22 40.29
CA SER A 69 -23.65 -5.65 39.53
C SER A 69 -23.21 -6.55 38.36
N GLY A 70 -23.09 -5.96 37.17
CA GLY A 70 -22.63 -6.64 35.96
C GLY A 70 -21.21 -7.18 36.11
N GLU A 71 -21.09 -8.51 36.09
CA GLU A 71 -19.87 -9.20 35.73
C GLU A 71 -19.67 -9.07 34.21
N THR A 72 -18.59 -8.41 33.81
CA THR A 72 -18.16 -8.32 32.42
C THR A 72 -17.75 -9.72 31.97
N MET A 73 -18.64 -10.40 31.25
CA MET A 73 -18.41 -11.71 30.66
C MET A 73 -17.32 -11.56 29.59
N THR A 74 -16.07 -11.89 29.94
CA THR A 74 -14.94 -11.94 29.01
C THR A 74 -15.14 -13.14 28.10
N ARG A 75 -15.72 -12.91 26.92
CA ARG A 75 -15.85 -13.91 25.86
C ARG A 75 -14.44 -14.25 25.36
N SER A 76 -13.86 -15.36 25.80
CA SER A 76 -12.58 -15.82 25.26
C SER A 76 -12.77 -16.20 23.80
N ILE A 77 -12.28 -15.37 22.88
CA ILE A 77 -12.29 -15.66 21.44
C ILE A 77 -11.36 -16.86 21.24
N LYS A 78 -11.90 -17.97 20.73
CA LYS A 78 -11.10 -19.15 20.39
C LYS A 78 -10.31 -18.80 19.12
N THR A 79 -9.02 -18.52 19.27
CA THR A 79 -8.12 -18.31 18.13
C THR A 79 -7.99 -19.61 17.34
N SER A 80 -8.11 -19.55 16.02
CA SER A 80 -7.90 -20.71 15.14
C SER A 80 -6.49 -21.28 15.30
N ASP A 81 -6.38 -22.61 15.30
CA ASP A 81 -5.09 -23.33 15.38
C ASP A 81 -4.14 -22.90 14.25
N ASP A 82 -4.67 -22.58 13.07
CA ASP A 82 -3.90 -22.15 11.90
C ASP A 82 -3.27 -20.76 12.10
N VAL A 83 -3.98 -19.85 12.78
CA VAL A 83 -3.44 -18.52 13.13
C VAL A 83 -2.31 -18.66 14.14
N LEU A 84 -2.47 -19.56 15.12
CA LEU A 84 -1.42 -19.86 16.09
C LEU A 84 -0.18 -20.44 15.39
N LEU A 85 -0.33 -21.30 14.39
CA LEU A 85 0.81 -21.86 13.65
C LEU A 85 1.61 -20.79 12.90
N ASP A 86 0.96 -19.75 12.37
CA ASP A 86 1.64 -18.71 11.58
C ASP A 86 2.16 -17.54 12.40
N GLU A 87 1.49 -17.15 13.49
CA GLU A 87 1.86 -15.98 14.29
C GLU A 87 2.59 -16.32 15.60
N ASN A 88 2.42 -17.53 16.12
CA ASN A 88 3.03 -17.91 17.40
C ASN A 88 4.50 -18.33 17.21
N ILE A 89 5.32 -17.43 16.66
CA ILE A 89 6.75 -17.62 16.48
C ILE A 89 7.42 -17.79 17.85
N MET A 90 8.09 -18.92 18.05
CA MET A 90 8.82 -19.25 19.26
C MET A 90 10.27 -18.75 19.17
N ALA A 91 10.96 -18.71 20.31
CA ALA A 91 12.35 -18.26 20.37
C ALA A 91 13.26 -19.08 19.43
N GLN A 92 13.02 -20.39 19.37
CA GLN A 92 13.77 -21.35 18.58
C GLN A 92 13.60 -21.11 17.08
N ASP A 93 12.44 -20.62 16.64
CA ASP A 93 12.16 -20.32 15.23
C ASP A 93 12.99 -19.13 14.73
N LEU A 94 13.39 -18.25 15.65
CA LEU A 94 14.30 -17.11 15.42
C LEU A 94 15.77 -17.42 15.81
N GLY A 95 16.09 -18.70 16.07
CA GLY A 95 17.43 -19.13 16.44
C GLY A 95 17.93 -18.61 17.80
N VAL A 96 17.01 -18.24 18.70
CA VAL A 96 17.34 -17.74 20.05
C VAL A 96 16.77 -18.65 21.13
N SER A 97 17.34 -18.62 22.33
CA SER A 97 16.81 -19.36 23.48
C SER A 97 15.59 -18.66 24.08
N GLU A 98 14.75 -19.39 24.81
CA GLU A 98 13.70 -18.76 25.61
C GLU A 98 14.26 -17.76 26.63
N GLN A 99 13.58 -16.62 26.74
CA GLN A 99 14.03 -15.50 27.56
C GLN A 99 13.51 -15.64 28.98
N ARG A 100 14.42 -15.88 29.93
CA ARG A 100 14.09 -15.97 31.37
C ARG A 100 14.19 -14.63 32.08
N LEU A 101 15.00 -13.71 31.56
CA LEU A 101 15.21 -12.37 32.08
C LEU A 101 14.57 -11.36 31.13
N LEU A 102 13.44 -10.81 31.57
CA LEU A 102 12.68 -9.76 30.88
C LEU A 102 13.18 -8.36 31.28
N PRO A 103 12.92 -7.33 30.44
CA PRO A 103 13.19 -5.92 30.76
C PRO A 103 12.62 -5.44 32.09
N THR A 104 11.57 -6.07 32.60
CA THR A 104 10.93 -5.76 33.90
C THR A 104 11.72 -6.31 35.10
N SER A 105 12.69 -7.19 34.87
CA SER A 105 13.55 -7.74 35.92
C SER A 105 14.61 -6.73 36.36
N PRO A 106 14.85 -6.56 37.68
CA PRO A 106 15.91 -5.68 38.20
C PRO A 106 17.32 -6.08 37.76
N TYR A 107 17.50 -7.32 37.29
CA TYR A 107 18.78 -7.83 36.80
C TYR A 107 18.97 -7.65 35.28
N TYR A 108 17.97 -7.13 34.56
CA TYR A 108 18.07 -6.88 33.12
C TYR A 108 19.23 -5.96 32.70
N PRO A 109 19.59 -4.89 33.45
CA PRO A 109 20.74 -4.07 33.10
C PRO A 109 22.05 -4.85 32.95
N ILE A 110 22.22 -5.94 33.71
CA ILE A 110 23.40 -6.83 33.60
C ILE A 110 23.44 -7.51 32.24
N LYS A 111 22.27 -7.96 31.73
CA LYS A 111 22.14 -8.56 30.40
C LYS A 111 22.53 -7.55 29.32
N THR A 112 22.04 -6.31 29.41
CA THR A 112 22.37 -5.24 28.45
C THR A 112 23.87 -4.92 28.44
N ILE A 113 24.51 -4.83 29.61
CA ILE A 113 25.96 -4.62 29.73
C ILE A 113 26.73 -5.78 29.07
N TRP A 114 26.32 -7.02 29.33
CA TRP A 114 26.96 -8.20 28.75
C TRP A 114 26.82 -8.24 27.22
N ARG A 115 25.63 -7.91 26.70
CA ARG A 115 25.38 -7.79 25.25
C ARG A 115 26.34 -6.79 24.60
N GLY A 116 26.48 -5.61 25.21
CA GLY A 116 27.40 -4.56 24.75
C GLY A 116 28.86 -5.02 24.76
N PHE A 117 29.32 -5.68 25.82
CA PHE A 117 30.68 -6.20 25.92
C PHE A 117 30.97 -7.24 24.83
N ARG A 118 30.07 -8.22 24.64
CA ARG A 118 30.24 -9.25 23.60
C ARG A 118 30.23 -8.65 22.18
N SER A 119 29.41 -7.63 21.94
CA SER A 119 29.39 -6.92 20.65
C SER A 119 30.72 -6.19 20.35
N ILE A 120 31.33 -5.56 21.36
CA ILE A 120 32.64 -4.90 21.23
C ILE A 120 33.76 -5.90 20.96
N LEU A 121 33.70 -7.09 21.56
CA LEU A 121 34.69 -8.15 21.37
C LEU A 121 34.53 -8.96 20.08
N THR A 122 33.43 -8.76 19.33
CA THR A 122 33.19 -9.46 18.06
C THR A 122 33.72 -8.61 16.92
N PHE A 123 34.93 -8.94 16.46
CA PHE A 123 35.65 -8.18 15.42
C PHE A 123 35.36 -8.65 14.00
N ASP A 124 34.96 -9.90 13.81
CA ASP A 124 34.58 -10.45 12.50
C ASP A 124 33.21 -9.88 12.09
N PRO A 125 33.08 -9.29 10.88
CA PRO A 125 31.87 -8.60 10.47
C PRO A 125 30.66 -9.53 10.37
N VAL A 126 30.82 -10.74 9.82
CA VAL A 126 29.74 -11.72 9.69
C VAL A 126 29.21 -12.10 11.08
N LYS A 127 30.11 -12.50 11.99
CA LYS A 127 29.72 -12.83 13.38
C LYS A 127 29.11 -11.65 14.12
N LYS A 128 29.54 -10.42 13.81
CA LYS A 128 29.00 -9.22 14.42
C LYS A 128 27.57 -8.95 13.94
N VAL A 129 27.31 -9.15 12.65
CA VAL A 129 25.95 -9.07 12.11
C VAL A 129 25.07 -10.15 12.74
N GLU A 130 25.49 -11.41 12.71
CA GLU A 130 24.75 -12.53 13.34
C GLU A 130 24.44 -12.25 14.81
N LEU A 131 25.39 -11.68 15.56
CA LEU A 131 25.19 -11.35 16.96
C LEU A 131 24.17 -10.22 17.18
N ASN A 132 24.19 -9.16 16.36
CA ASN A 132 23.19 -8.08 16.47
C ASN A 132 21.80 -8.56 16.05
N LEU A 133 21.72 -9.39 15.00
CA LEU A 133 20.47 -10.05 14.61
C LEU A 133 19.94 -10.95 15.72
N GLN A 134 20.82 -11.71 16.38
CA GLN A 134 20.45 -12.49 17.56
C GLN A 134 19.85 -11.60 18.65
N TYR A 135 20.48 -10.47 18.98
CA TYR A 135 19.95 -9.54 19.98
C TYR A 135 18.61 -8.92 19.58
N ALA A 136 18.43 -8.60 18.29
CA ALA A 136 17.15 -8.15 17.76
C ALA A 136 16.08 -9.24 18.01
N ASN A 137 16.33 -10.48 17.61
CA ASN A 137 15.43 -11.61 17.81
C ASN A 137 15.10 -11.84 19.30
N GLU A 138 16.10 -11.77 20.19
CA GLU A 138 15.88 -11.90 21.64
C GLU A 138 14.96 -10.80 22.17
N LYS A 139 15.16 -9.54 21.76
CA LYS A 139 14.34 -8.40 22.18
C LYS A 139 12.91 -8.51 21.65
N LEU A 140 12.72 -9.01 20.44
CA LEU A 140 11.38 -9.19 19.89
C LEU A 140 10.59 -10.27 20.65
N ILE A 141 11.26 -11.37 21.04
CA ILE A 141 10.68 -12.40 21.93
C ILE A 141 10.39 -11.84 23.33
N GLU A 142 11.26 -11.00 23.89
CA GLU A 142 11.00 -10.29 25.14
C GLU A 142 9.74 -9.41 25.02
N SER A 143 9.60 -8.65 23.94
CA SER A 143 8.42 -7.82 23.66
C SER A 143 7.13 -8.65 23.61
N LYS A 144 7.15 -9.80 22.91
CA LYS A 144 6.03 -10.75 22.88
C LYS A 144 5.61 -11.20 24.28
N GLN A 145 6.57 -11.66 25.08
CA GLN A 145 6.30 -12.16 26.42
C GLN A 145 5.72 -11.06 27.34
N MET A 146 6.20 -9.83 27.22
CA MET A 146 5.70 -8.71 28.00
C MET A 146 4.30 -8.28 27.58
N ALA A 147 4.03 -8.22 26.27
CA ALA A 147 2.70 -7.91 25.74
C ALA A 147 1.65 -8.93 26.23
N GLN A 148 2.02 -10.21 26.32
CA GLN A 148 1.14 -11.28 26.79
C GLN A 148 0.95 -11.33 28.31
N LYS A 149 1.97 -10.98 29.11
CA LYS A 149 1.96 -11.19 30.57
C LYS A 149 1.58 -9.98 31.39
N GLU A 150 2.11 -8.81 31.02
CA GLU A 150 2.14 -7.66 31.93
C GLU A 150 1.28 -6.50 31.44
N GLY A 151 0.89 -6.50 30.15
CA GLY A 151 0.19 -5.37 29.53
C GLY A 151 0.94 -4.03 29.66
N ASN A 152 2.21 -4.04 30.09
CA ASN A 152 2.97 -2.84 30.36
C ASN A 152 3.44 -2.22 29.04
N SER A 153 2.57 -1.33 28.57
CA SER A 153 2.62 -0.77 27.25
C SER A 153 3.93 -0.07 26.89
N GLU A 154 4.48 0.72 27.83
CA GLU A 154 5.67 1.54 27.59
C GLU A 154 6.95 0.71 27.49
N ILE A 155 7.06 -0.36 28.27
CA ILE A 155 8.25 -1.22 28.27
C ILE A 155 8.31 -2.05 26.98
N VAL A 156 7.16 -2.52 26.48
CA VAL A 156 7.06 -3.20 25.18
C VAL A 156 7.59 -2.27 24.08
N THR A 157 7.13 -1.03 24.03
CA THR A 157 7.57 -0.05 23.03
C THR A 157 9.06 0.26 23.10
N LYS A 158 9.61 0.51 24.30
CA LYS A 158 11.06 0.74 24.48
C LYS A 158 11.91 -0.46 24.04
N THR A 159 11.38 -1.67 24.21
CA THR A 159 12.07 -2.91 23.83
C THR A 159 12.05 -3.08 22.30
N LEU A 160 10.94 -2.71 21.65
CA LEU A 160 10.80 -2.67 20.20
C LEU A 160 11.69 -1.60 19.56
N GLU A 161 11.81 -0.41 20.14
CA GLU A 161 12.79 0.60 19.70
C GLU A 161 14.23 0.08 19.83
N SER A 162 14.51 -0.68 20.88
CA SER A 162 15.82 -1.31 21.07
C SER A 162 16.07 -2.44 20.08
N TYR A 163 15.03 -3.16 19.64
CA TYR A 163 15.08 -4.15 18.55
C TYR A 163 15.41 -3.46 17.23
N LYS A 164 14.68 -2.38 16.91
CA LYS A 164 14.91 -1.54 15.73
C LYS A 164 16.36 -1.09 15.61
N LYS A 165 16.94 -0.59 16.71
CA LYS A 165 18.34 -0.15 16.76
C LYS A 165 19.34 -1.27 16.46
N ASP A 166 19.04 -2.51 16.84
CA ASP A 166 19.91 -3.63 16.52
C ASP A 166 19.85 -3.97 15.02
N LEU A 167 18.68 -3.85 14.38
CA LEU A 167 18.54 -3.98 12.91
C LEU A 167 19.26 -2.85 12.16
N GLU A 168 19.17 -1.62 12.65
CA GLU A 168 19.94 -0.49 12.10
C GLU A 168 21.45 -0.78 12.15
N ASN A 169 21.94 -1.36 13.25
CA ASN A 169 23.34 -1.76 13.37
C ASN A 169 23.71 -2.90 12.40
N VAL A 170 22.81 -3.86 12.19
CA VAL A 170 22.98 -4.91 11.16
C VAL A 170 23.15 -4.28 9.79
N SER A 171 22.22 -3.41 9.37
CA SER A 171 22.29 -2.72 8.07
C SER A 171 23.61 -1.95 7.91
N LYS A 172 24.00 -1.14 8.90
CA LYS A 172 25.26 -0.36 8.86
C LYS A 172 26.53 -1.21 8.78
N ILE A 173 26.54 -2.42 9.33
CA ILE A 173 27.71 -3.32 9.25
C ILE A 173 27.75 -3.97 7.86
N VAL A 174 26.60 -4.40 7.36
CA VAL A 174 26.46 -5.00 6.03
C VAL A 174 26.86 -4.02 4.95
N GLU A 175 26.37 -2.78 5.00
CA GLU A 175 26.73 -1.70 4.06
C GLU A 175 28.26 -1.49 4.00
N LYS A 176 28.95 -1.56 5.15
CA LYS A 176 30.41 -1.34 5.24
C LYS A 176 31.25 -2.56 4.86
N SER A 177 30.67 -3.75 4.85
CA SER A 177 31.42 -5.02 4.79
C SER A 177 30.79 -6.04 3.84
N SER A 178 29.96 -5.60 2.89
CA SER A 178 29.14 -6.45 2.02
C SER A 178 29.98 -7.46 1.24
N GLU A 179 31.10 -7.03 0.65
CA GLU A 179 32.01 -7.91 -0.10
C GLU A 179 32.56 -9.06 0.77
N GLU A 180 32.97 -8.77 2.02
CA GLU A 180 33.51 -9.78 2.93
C GLU A 180 32.41 -10.75 3.41
N ILE A 181 31.19 -10.25 3.59
CA ILE A 181 30.04 -11.05 4.04
C ILE A 181 29.50 -11.93 2.91
N ASN A 182 29.39 -11.39 1.69
CA ASN A 182 28.86 -12.07 0.51
C ASN A 182 29.71 -13.30 0.14
N MET A 183 31.03 -13.20 0.26
CA MET A 183 31.94 -14.33 0.02
C MET A 183 31.81 -15.49 1.02
N LYS A 184 31.25 -15.27 2.21
CA LYS A 184 31.31 -16.23 3.33
C LYS A 184 30.00 -16.94 3.67
N SER A 185 28.83 -16.51 3.21
CA SER A 185 27.59 -17.23 3.56
C SER A 185 26.35 -16.84 2.77
N GLN A 186 26.05 -17.58 1.70
CA GLN A 186 24.71 -17.64 1.09
C GLN A 186 23.64 -18.02 2.13
N ASP A 187 23.97 -18.96 3.03
CA ASP A 187 23.15 -19.38 4.16
C ASP A 187 22.78 -18.25 5.13
N PHE A 188 23.59 -17.18 5.19
CA PHE A 188 23.28 -16.04 6.05
C PHE A 188 22.17 -15.18 5.45
N ALA A 189 22.22 -14.93 4.14
CA ALA A 189 21.19 -14.16 3.44
C ALA A 189 19.82 -14.85 3.51
N GLU A 190 19.76 -16.17 3.33
CA GLU A 190 18.53 -16.95 3.48
C GLU A 190 17.98 -16.92 4.91
N ARG A 191 18.85 -17.04 5.93
CA ARG A 191 18.45 -16.89 7.33
C ARG A 191 17.95 -15.48 7.65
N MET A 192 18.55 -14.44 7.07
CA MET A 192 18.08 -13.06 7.20
C MET A 192 16.66 -12.91 6.65
N ILE A 193 16.41 -13.41 5.43
CA ILE A 193 15.06 -13.40 4.83
C ILE A 193 14.09 -14.15 5.75
N ASP A 194 14.43 -15.36 6.18
CA ASP A 194 13.56 -16.19 7.01
C ASP A 194 13.19 -15.49 8.33
N TYR A 195 14.19 -14.94 9.02
CA TYR A 195 13.98 -14.19 10.25
C TYR A 195 13.17 -12.94 10.04
N SER A 196 13.36 -12.20 8.94
CA SER A 196 12.56 -11.01 8.68
C SER A 196 11.08 -11.33 8.48
N PHE A 197 10.75 -12.39 7.74
CA PHE A 197 9.36 -12.84 7.63
C PHE A 197 8.77 -13.26 8.98
N LYS A 198 9.52 -14.02 9.78
CA LYS A 198 9.10 -14.44 11.13
C LYS A 198 8.97 -13.26 12.09
N GLN A 199 9.86 -12.28 12.01
CA GLN A 199 9.81 -11.05 12.80
C GLN A 199 8.55 -10.26 12.48
N GLN A 200 8.18 -10.10 11.21
CA GLN A 200 6.94 -9.43 10.82
C GLN A 200 5.71 -10.14 11.36
N LYS A 201 5.60 -11.46 11.15
CA LYS A 201 4.50 -12.27 11.72
C LYS A 201 4.42 -12.15 13.24
N LEU A 202 5.56 -12.09 13.91
CA LEU A 202 5.62 -11.93 15.36
C LEU A 202 5.21 -10.52 15.81
N ILE A 203 5.59 -9.48 15.08
CA ILE A 203 5.16 -8.09 15.31
C ILE A 203 3.63 -7.99 15.18
N ASP A 204 3.05 -8.62 14.16
CA ASP A 204 1.60 -8.64 13.93
C ASP A 204 0.85 -9.34 15.08
N GLY A 205 1.40 -10.44 15.60
CA GLY A 205 0.87 -11.11 16.78
C GLY A 205 0.98 -10.28 18.07
N ILE A 206 2.04 -9.47 18.22
CA ILE A 206 2.19 -8.53 19.34
C ILE A 206 1.12 -7.44 19.24
N GLU A 207 0.88 -6.94 18.04
CA GLU A 207 -0.01 -5.81 17.75
C GLU A 207 -1.42 -5.99 18.30
N LYS A 208 -1.95 -7.22 18.26
CA LYS A 208 -3.29 -7.58 18.78
C LYS A 208 -3.51 -7.23 20.25
N ASN A 209 -2.43 -7.09 21.02
CA ASN A 209 -2.47 -6.82 22.46
C ASN A 209 -2.05 -5.38 22.80
N LEU A 210 -1.90 -4.50 21.81
CA LEU A 210 -1.45 -3.12 21.97
C LEU A 210 -2.62 -2.15 22.01
N THR A 211 -2.45 -1.04 22.73
CA THR A 211 -3.35 0.10 22.68
C THR A 211 -3.13 0.93 21.40
N PRO A 212 -4.08 1.80 21.01
CA PRO A 212 -3.94 2.72 19.87
C PRO A 212 -2.63 3.54 19.84
N GLU A 213 -2.20 4.10 20.98
CA GLU A 213 -0.95 4.87 21.06
C GLU A 213 0.30 4.01 20.78
N GLN A 214 0.25 2.75 21.21
CA GLN A 214 1.36 1.82 20.98
C GLN A 214 1.40 1.30 19.56
N PHE A 215 0.23 1.15 18.94
CA PHE A 215 0.10 0.74 17.54
C PHE A 215 0.89 1.68 16.62
N GLU A 216 0.75 3.00 16.81
CA GLU A 216 1.49 4.01 16.04
C GLU A 216 3.02 3.83 16.14
N ARG A 217 3.53 3.70 17.38
CA ARG A 217 4.97 3.48 17.60
C ARG A 217 5.46 2.13 17.09
N MET A 218 4.60 1.10 17.13
CA MET A 218 4.88 -0.21 16.56
C MET A 218 4.99 -0.13 15.04
N ASN A 219 4.11 0.63 14.37
CA ASN A 219 4.19 0.84 12.92
C ASN A 219 5.52 1.46 12.53
N VAL A 220 5.98 2.48 13.25
CA VAL A 220 7.32 3.06 13.00
C VAL A 220 8.42 2.01 13.15
N VAL A 221 8.35 1.12 14.16
CA VAL A 221 9.33 0.03 14.32
C VAL A 221 9.26 -0.99 13.19
N ARG A 222 8.05 -1.34 12.75
CA ARG A 222 7.78 -2.26 11.65
C ARG A 222 8.38 -1.72 10.36
N GLU A 223 8.06 -0.48 10.02
CA GLU A 223 8.46 0.22 8.80
C GLU A 223 9.98 0.40 8.73
N ASP A 224 10.59 0.97 9.78
CA ASP A 224 12.04 1.14 9.85
C ASP A 224 12.77 -0.23 9.79
N GLY A 225 12.22 -1.25 10.46
CA GLY A 225 12.77 -2.60 10.44
C GLY A 225 12.80 -3.20 9.03
N LEU A 226 11.76 -2.94 8.24
CA LEU A 226 11.67 -3.38 6.84
C LEU A 226 12.55 -2.55 5.91
N ASP A 227 12.71 -1.25 6.17
CA ASP A 227 13.69 -0.41 5.47
C ASP A 227 15.12 -0.94 5.68
N TYR A 228 15.50 -1.27 6.92
CA TYR A 228 16.81 -1.87 7.21
C TYR A 228 16.97 -3.26 6.57
N PHE A 229 15.90 -4.06 6.54
CA PHE A 229 15.91 -5.34 5.86
C PHE A 229 16.13 -5.17 4.34
N GLY A 230 15.38 -4.27 3.69
CA GLY A 230 15.50 -4.00 2.27
C GLY A 230 16.90 -3.56 1.87
N GLN A 231 17.50 -2.64 2.64
CA GLN A 231 18.90 -2.24 2.48
C GLN A 231 19.87 -3.40 2.71
N THR A 232 19.62 -4.23 3.72
CA THR A 232 20.50 -5.36 4.05
C THR A 232 20.50 -6.41 2.93
N ILE A 233 19.33 -6.79 2.42
CA ILE A 233 19.20 -7.81 1.38
C ILE A 233 19.79 -7.33 0.06
N THR A 234 19.54 -6.09 -0.35
CA THR A 234 20.11 -5.53 -1.59
C THR A 234 21.62 -5.41 -1.55
N ASN A 235 22.21 -5.21 -0.37
CA ASN A 235 23.66 -5.20 -0.19
C ASN A 235 24.28 -6.61 -0.11
N LEU A 236 23.50 -7.65 0.18
CA LEU A 236 23.98 -9.03 0.36
C LEU A 236 23.74 -9.93 -0.85
N ILE A 237 22.70 -9.63 -1.63
CA ILE A 237 22.19 -10.49 -2.69
C ILE A 237 22.09 -9.68 -3.97
N GLU A 238 22.66 -10.21 -5.05
CA GLU A 238 22.49 -9.63 -6.39
C GLU A 238 21.00 -9.60 -6.77
N PRO A 239 20.50 -8.53 -7.40
CA PRO A 239 19.07 -8.35 -7.71
C PRO A 239 18.40 -9.58 -8.37
N GLU A 240 19.12 -10.27 -9.25
CA GLU A 240 18.63 -11.43 -10.00
C GLU A 240 18.40 -12.67 -9.10
N GLN A 241 19.11 -12.77 -7.96
CA GLN A 241 18.99 -13.88 -7.01
C GLN A 241 17.97 -13.62 -5.91
N ILE A 242 17.57 -12.37 -5.69
CA ILE A 242 16.62 -11.98 -4.61
C ILE A 242 15.33 -12.79 -4.73
N ARG A 243 14.76 -12.88 -5.93
CA ARG A 243 13.52 -13.62 -6.19
C ARG A 243 13.61 -15.09 -5.78
N GLU A 244 14.63 -15.78 -6.26
CA GLU A 244 14.81 -17.23 -6.03
C GLU A 244 14.98 -17.52 -4.54
N ARG A 245 15.85 -16.76 -3.86
CA ARG A 245 16.12 -16.95 -2.43
C ARG A 245 14.90 -16.68 -1.57
N ILE A 246 14.15 -15.62 -1.86
CA ILE A 246 12.91 -15.31 -1.13
C ILE A 246 11.87 -16.40 -1.36
N THR A 247 11.70 -16.85 -2.61
CA THR A 247 10.77 -17.95 -2.93
C THR A 247 11.13 -19.22 -2.17
N ASN A 248 12.40 -19.62 -2.19
CA ASN A 248 12.89 -20.81 -1.47
C ASN A 248 12.63 -20.72 0.03
N VAL A 249 12.91 -19.56 0.64
CA VAL A 249 12.68 -19.33 2.06
C VAL A 249 11.19 -19.44 2.38
N ILE A 250 10.34 -18.72 1.65
CA ILE A 250 8.87 -18.75 1.84
C ILE A 250 8.31 -20.16 1.74
N GLU A 251 8.76 -20.95 0.76
CA GLU A 251 8.31 -22.33 0.56
C GLU A 251 8.76 -23.24 1.71
N SER A 252 10.01 -23.08 2.17
CA SER A 252 10.60 -23.86 3.25
C SER A 252 10.06 -23.55 4.64
N GLN A 253 9.41 -22.39 4.82
CA GLN A 253 8.88 -21.99 6.12
C GLN A 253 7.82 -22.99 6.62
N ILE A 254 7.93 -23.36 7.90
CA ILE A 254 6.89 -24.12 8.59
C ILE A 254 5.76 -23.14 8.94
N GLY A 255 4.51 -23.54 8.69
CA GLY A 255 3.33 -22.73 8.96
C GLY A 255 2.05 -23.52 8.67
N SER A 256 0.91 -22.84 8.75
CA SER A 256 -0.40 -23.38 8.38
C SER A 256 -0.50 -23.61 6.86
N ASP A 257 -1.61 -24.22 6.43
CA ASP A 257 -1.94 -24.33 5.00
C ASP A 257 -2.13 -22.96 4.33
N PHE A 258 -2.43 -21.92 5.13
CA PHE A 258 -2.72 -20.55 4.73
C PHE A 258 -1.54 -19.58 4.91
N LYS A 259 -0.35 -20.06 5.31
CA LYS A 259 0.86 -19.24 5.54
C LYS A 259 1.20 -18.28 4.38
N ASP A 260 0.85 -18.67 3.15
CA ASP A 260 1.09 -17.86 1.96
C ASP A 260 0.33 -16.53 2.00
N PHE A 261 -0.82 -16.46 2.67
CA PHE A 261 -1.58 -15.20 2.86
C PHE A 261 -0.74 -14.17 3.62
N LYS A 262 -0.14 -14.57 4.75
CA LYS A 262 0.77 -13.72 5.53
C LYS A 262 2.06 -13.43 4.81
N ASN A 263 2.56 -14.37 4.01
CA ASN A 263 3.76 -14.12 3.20
C ASN A 263 3.49 -13.05 2.13
N ILE A 264 2.30 -13.01 1.52
CA ILE A 264 1.91 -11.97 0.55
C ILE A 264 1.85 -10.60 1.23
N GLU A 265 1.26 -10.50 2.42
CA GLU A 265 1.24 -9.23 3.16
C GLU A 265 2.65 -8.71 3.43
N VAL A 266 3.54 -9.55 3.96
CA VAL A 266 4.94 -9.18 4.21
C VAL A 266 5.65 -8.77 2.92
N LEU A 267 5.43 -9.49 1.81
CA LEU A 267 6.00 -9.16 0.51
C LEU A 267 5.52 -7.81 -0.03
N LYS A 268 4.23 -7.46 0.15
CA LYS A 268 3.70 -6.15 -0.26
C LYS A 268 4.40 -5.02 0.50
N ILE A 269 4.61 -5.18 1.81
CA ILE A 269 5.31 -4.15 2.59
C ILE A 269 6.79 -4.09 2.20
N ILE A 270 7.46 -5.24 2.00
CA ILE A 270 8.85 -5.26 1.53
C ILE A 270 8.99 -4.56 0.18
N GLU A 271 8.10 -4.82 -0.78
CA GLU A 271 8.12 -4.23 -2.13
C GLU A 271 8.16 -2.69 -2.13
N GLU A 272 7.54 -2.08 -1.12
CA GLU A 272 7.50 -0.61 -0.96
C GLU A 272 8.75 -0.03 -0.32
N LYS A 273 9.53 -0.88 0.37
CA LYS A 273 10.69 -0.51 1.18
C LYS A 273 12.02 -0.81 0.50
N ILE A 274 11.97 -1.60 -0.57
CA ILE A 274 13.16 -1.95 -1.32
C ILE A 274 13.42 -0.99 -2.49
N PRO A 275 14.68 -0.79 -2.89
CA PRO A 275 15.05 -0.03 -4.08
C PRO A 275 14.40 -0.58 -5.37
N GLU A 276 14.14 0.32 -6.33
CA GLU A 276 13.49 -0.01 -7.61
C GLU A 276 14.17 -1.17 -8.36
N GLN A 277 15.50 -1.32 -8.26
CA GLN A 277 16.23 -2.42 -8.94
C GLN A 277 15.81 -3.81 -8.44
N ALA A 278 15.40 -3.93 -7.18
CA ALA A 278 14.96 -5.19 -6.57
C ALA A 278 13.44 -5.36 -6.58
N LYS A 279 12.68 -4.30 -6.91
CA LYS A 279 11.22 -4.25 -6.79
C LYS A 279 10.54 -5.32 -7.62
N GLN A 280 11.01 -5.47 -8.86
CA GLN A 280 10.53 -6.50 -9.77
C GLN A 280 10.76 -7.92 -9.23
N ALA A 281 11.87 -8.18 -8.54
CA ALA A 281 12.16 -9.49 -7.97
C ALA A 281 11.20 -9.84 -6.82
N ILE A 282 10.88 -8.87 -5.96
CA ILE A 282 9.88 -9.01 -4.89
C ILE A 282 8.48 -9.15 -5.47
N GLN A 283 8.13 -8.34 -6.46
CA GLN A 283 6.84 -8.42 -7.15
C GLN A 283 6.62 -9.81 -7.75
N GLN A 284 7.64 -10.40 -8.39
CA GLN A 284 7.55 -11.76 -8.94
C GLN A 284 7.44 -12.82 -7.83
N ALA A 285 8.17 -12.67 -6.72
CA ALA A 285 8.02 -13.56 -5.56
C ALA A 285 6.61 -13.48 -4.95
N ARG A 286 6.02 -12.28 -4.93
CA ARG A 286 4.64 -12.02 -4.52
C ARG A 286 3.67 -12.70 -5.47
N GLU A 287 3.80 -12.50 -6.77
CA GLU A 287 2.95 -13.13 -7.80
C GLU A 287 3.01 -14.67 -7.73
N ASN A 288 4.20 -15.25 -7.56
CA ASN A 288 4.35 -16.71 -7.38
C ASN A 288 3.65 -17.19 -6.10
N THR A 289 3.77 -16.43 -5.00
CA THR A 289 3.13 -16.78 -3.72
C THR A 289 1.60 -16.66 -3.80
N THR A 290 1.09 -15.62 -4.47
CA THR A 290 -0.32 -15.45 -4.79
C THR A 290 -0.83 -16.63 -5.61
N GLN A 291 -0.11 -17.04 -6.67
CA GLN A 291 -0.50 -18.18 -7.50
C GLN A 291 -0.56 -19.48 -6.70
N ARG A 292 0.41 -19.75 -5.82
CA ARG A 292 0.37 -20.96 -4.96
C ARG A 292 -0.82 -20.96 -4.01
N LEU A 293 -1.18 -19.82 -3.44
CA LEU A 293 -2.36 -19.72 -2.58
C LEU A 293 -3.65 -19.87 -3.40
N GLN A 294 -3.72 -19.25 -4.58
CA GLN A 294 -4.82 -19.42 -5.52
C GLN A 294 -5.01 -20.89 -5.91
N ASP A 295 -3.95 -21.59 -6.31
CA ASP A 295 -4.00 -23.01 -6.67
C ASP A 295 -4.56 -23.87 -5.52
N LYS A 296 -4.19 -23.54 -4.26
CA LYS A 296 -4.76 -24.18 -3.07
C LYS A 296 -6.24 -23.85 -2.92
N MET A 297 -6.63 -22.60 -3.06
CA MET A 297 -8.03 -22.12 -2.98
C MET A 297 -8.91 -22.75 -4.05
N THR A 298 -8.42 -22.91 -5.28
CA THR A 298 -9.17 -23.52 -6.39
C THR A 298 -9.50 -24.98 -6.12
N ASN A 299 -8.63 -25.69 -5.41
CA ASN A 299 -8.79 -27.11 -5.07
C ASN A 299 -9.31 -27.35 -3.65
N MET A 300 -9.66 -26.27 -2.93
CA MET A 300 -10.04 -26.31 -1.51
C MET A 300 -11.42 -26.95 -1.32
N ALA A 301 -11.56 -27.77 -0.28
CA ALA A 301 -12.87 -28.29 0.13
C ALA A 301 -13.66 -27.25 0.96
N GLU A 302 -14.98 -27.37 1.03
CA GLU A 302 -15.83 -26.44 1.81
C GLU A 302 -15.44 -26.33 3.29
N VAL A 303 -15.05 -27.45 3.91
CA VAL A 303 -14.55 -27.47 5.31
C VAL A 303 -13.25 -26.68 5.46
N GLU A 304 -12.35 -26.77 4.48
CA GLU A 304 -11.10 -26.00 4.47
C GLU A 304 -11.36 -24.52 4.19
N GLY A 305 -12.34 -24.20 3.34
CA GLY A 305 -12.80 -22.83 3.09
C GLY A 305 -13.30 -22.14 4.37
N ASN A 306 -14.04 -22.87 5.20
CA ASN A 306 -14.46 -22.37 6.51
C ASN A 306 -13.29 -22.14 7.48
N LYS A 307 -12.26 -23.00 7.45
CA LYS A 307 -11.03 -22.76 8.21
C LYS A 307 -10.27 -21.54 7.70
N PHE A 308 -10.19 -21.35 6.38
CA PHE A 308 -9.57 -20.18 5.78
C PHE A 308 -10.31 -18.89 6.19
N LYS A 309 -11.63 -18.91 6.20
CA LYS A 309 -12.44 -17.81 6.73
C LYS A 309 -12.12 -17.51 8.20
N GLU A 310 -12.12 -18.52 9.06
CA GLU A 310 -11.77 -18.37 10.47
C GLU A 310 -10.34 -17.84 10.64
N TYR A 311 -9.41 -18.30 9.79
CA TYR A 311 -8.04 -17.81 9.76
C TYR A 311 -8.00 -16.31 9.45
N ILE A 312 -8.59 -15.87 8.34
CA ILE A 312 -8.57 -14.46 7.92
C ILE A 312 -9.24 -13.55 8.95
N GLU A 313 -10.30 -14.01 9.60
CA GLU A 313 -11.02 -13.26 10.64
C GLU A 313 -10.17 -13.02 11.88
N ASN A 314 -9.28 -13.95 12.22
CA ASN A 314 -8.49 -13.91 13.45
C ASN A 314 -7.02 -13.57 13.24
N VAL A 315 -6.53 -13.57 11.99
CA VAL A 315 -5.15 -13.20 11.67
C VAL A 315 -4.94 -11.69 11.88
N GLY A 316 -3.82 -11.32 12.49
CA GLY A 316 -3.42 -9.95 12.76
C GLY A 316 -2.53 -9.41 11.66
N GLY A 317 -2.08 -8.17 11.82
CA GLY A 317 -1.44 -7.41 10.75
C GLY A 317 -2.36 -6.28 10.32
N ASN A 318 -2.07 -5.66 9.18
CA ASN A 318 -2.82 -4.51 8.72
C ASN A 318 -4.10 -4.96 7.99
N GLU A 319 -5.27 -4.60 8.53
CA GLU A 319 -6.56 -5.05 7.98
C GLU A 319 -6.85 -4.50 6.58
N ILE A 320 -6.27 -3.35 6.21
CA ILE A 320 -6.36 -2.79 4.85
C ILE A 320 -5.54 -3.65 3.88
N ARG A 321 -4.35 -4.11 4.29
CA ARG A 321 -3.55 -5.06 3.49
C ARG A 321 -4.26 -6.38 3.32
N HIS A 322 -4.92 -6.87 4.37
CA HIS A 322 -5.77 -8.05 4.24
C HIS A 322 -6.87 -7.81 3.20
N LEU A 323 -7.54 -6.64 3.23
CA LEU A 323 -8.57 -6.27 2.25
C LEU A 323 -8.01 -6.20 0.82
N GLU A 324 -6.81 -5.64 0.62
CA GLU A 324 -6.12 -5.66 -0.68
C GLU A 324 -5.94 -7.09 -1.19
N ILE A 325 -5.39 -7.98 -0.37
CA ILE A 325 -5.10 -9.37 -0.74
C ILE A 325 -6.41 -10.12 -1.02
N ILE A 326 -7.43 -9.93 -0.20
CA ILE A 326 -8.77 -10.50 -0.41
C ILE A 326 -9.32 -10.02 -1.77
N ASN A 327 -9.17 -8.73 -2.09
CA ASN A 327 -9.61 -8.19 -3.37
C ASN A 327 -8.79 -8.69 -4.55
N ASP A 328 -7.50 -8.99 -4.38
CA ASP A 328 -6.69 -9.69 -5.39
C ASP A 328 -7.30 -11.06 -5.69
N PHE A 329 -7.66 -11.83 -4.67
CA PHE A 329 -8.23 -13.17 -4.86
C PHE A 329 -9.68 -13.19 -5.37
N THR A 330 -10.52 -12.21 -5.04
CA THR A 330 -11.90 -12.18 -5.56
C THR A 330 -11.99 -12.00 -7.09
N ARG A 331 -10.87 -11.63 -7.74
CA ARG A 331 -10.72 -11.54 -9.19
C ARG A 331 -10.29 -12.85 -9.86
N GLU A 332 -9.89 -13.84 -9.07
CA GLU A 332 -9.36 -15.08 -9.59
C GLU A 332 -10.45 -16.15 -9.72
N GLU A 333 -10.21 -17.13 -10.59
CA GLU A 333 -11.11 -18.28 -10.72
C GLU A 333 -11.07 -19.16 -9.45
N MET A 334 -12.23 -19.28 -8.78
CA MET A 334 -12.37 -20.09 -7.57
C MET A 334 -13.74 -20.80 -7.50
N PRO A 335 -13.86 -21.87 -6.69
CA PRO A 335 -15.13 -22.54 -6.44
C PRO A 335 -16.21 -21.57 -5.96
N GLU A 336 -17.45 -21.76 -6.41
CA GLU A 336 -18.58 -20.86 -6.10
C GLU A 336 -18.79 -20.67 -4.59
N PHE A 337 -18.67 -21.74 -3.80
CA PHE A 337 -18.81 -21.65 -2.35
C PHE A 337 -17.74 -20.70 -1.75
N LEU A 338 -16.51 -20.76 -2.25
CA LEU A 338 -15.41 -19.94 -1.76
C LEU A 338 -15.60 -18.48 -2.19
N HIS A 339 -16.17 -18.24 -3.37
CA HIS A 339 -16.50 -16.90 -3.81
C HIS A 339 -17.51 -16.22 -2.86
N GLN A 340 -18.52 -16.96 -2.40
CA GLN A 340 -19.47 -16.46 -1.39
C GLN A 340 -18.79 -16.20 -0.04
N GLU A 341 -17.95 -17.12 0.43
CA GLU A 341 -17.20 -16.92 1.67
C GLU A 341 -16.24 -15.72 1.57
N MET A 342 -15.61 -15.50 0.42
CA MET A 342 -14.73 -14.36 0.19
C MET A 342 -15.47 -13.01 0.24
N LYS A 343 -16.71 -12.94 -0.25
CA LYS A 343 -17.56 -11.74 -0.07
C LYS A 343 -17.78 -11.44 1.41
N ILE A 344 -18.07 -12.47 2.22
CA ILE A 344 -18.26 -12.35 3.68
C ILE A 344 -16.95 -11.93 4.37
N ILE A 345 -15.84 -12.58 4.03
CA ILE A 345 -14.50 -12.28 4.57
C ILE A 345 -14.13 -10.82 4.29
N ARG A 346 -14.39 -10.34 3.06
CA ARG A 346 -14.16 -8.95 2.66
C ARG A 346 -14.97 -7.98 3.51
N ASP A 347 -16.28 -8.21 3.66
CA ASP A 347 -17.15 -7.33 4.47
C ASP A 347 -16.74 -7.34 5.96
N LYS A 348 -16.29 -8.49 6.48
CA LYS A 348 -15.70 -8.59 7.83
C LYS A 348 -14.37 -7.83 7.95
N ALA A 349 -13.51 -7.88 6.94
CA ALA A 349 -12.27 -7.11 6.93
C ALA A 349 -12.56 -5.60 7.00
N ILE A 350 -13.53 -5.12 6.23
CA ILE A 350 -14.01 -3.73 6.31
C ILE A 350 -14.55 -3.41 7.71
N GLY A 351 -15.33 -4.31 8.33
CA GLY A 351 -15.81 -4.14 9.70
C GLY A 351 -14.67 -4.03 10.73
N ARG A 352 -13.58 -4.77 10.56
CA ARG A 352 -12.39 -4.63 11.42
C ARG A 352 -11.67 -3.30 11.22
N ILE A 353 -11.56 -2.84 9.97
CA ILE A 353 -11.01 -1.51 9.65
C ILE A 353 -11.85 -0.43 10.35
N GLU A 354 -13.17 -0.51 10.26
CA GLU A 354 -14.08 0.42 10.94
C GLU A 354 -13.91 0.40 12.46
N ASN A 355 -13.86 -0.78 13.08
CA ASN A 355 -13.63 -0.91 14.53
C ASN A 355 -12.27 -0.32 14.95
N LYS A 356 -11.20 -0.63 14.20
CA LYS A 356 -9.86 -0.10 14.46
C LYS A 356 -9.84 1.43 14.36
N MET A 357 -10.56 1.98 13.39
CA MET A 357 -10.69 3.43 13.20
C MET A 357 -11.44 4.13 14.35
N GLN A 358 -12.40 3.44 14.97
CA GLN A 358 -13.11 3.93 16.16
C GLN A 358 -12.24 3.84 17.43
N GLU A 359 -11.31 2.88 17.49
CA GLU A 359 -10.37 2.74 18.60
C GLU A 359 -9.29 3.84 18.60
N PHE A 360 -8.92 4.36 17.42
CA PHE A 360 -7.94 5.44 17.32
C PHE A 360 -8.43 6.74 17.98
N THR A 361 -7.61 7.28 18.87
CA THR A 361 -7.96 8.44 19.69
C THR A 361 -7.53 9.76 19.06
N ASN A 362 -6.62 9.72 18.09
CA ASN A 362 -6.10 10.88 17.40
C ASN A 362 -6.06 10.67 15.87
N GLU A 363 -5.88 11.77 15.14
CA GLU A 363 -5.87 11.75 13.66
C GLU A 363 -4.55 11.24 13.06
N GLU A 364 -3.44 11.31 13.80
CA GLU A 364 -2.13 10.81 13.35
C GLU A 364 -2.14 9.28 13.23
N GLN A 365 -2.76 8.58 14.19
CA GLN A 365 -2.96 7.13 14.15
C GLN A 365 -3.78 6.68 12.94
N LYS A 366 -4.87 7.40 12.69
CA LYS A 366 -5.73 7.17 11.53
C LYS A 366 -4.95 7.37 10.23
N GLN A 367 -4.15 8.44 10.16
CA GLN A 367 -3.30 8.71 9.00
C GLN A 367 -2.28 7.59 8.77
N GLU A 368 -1.55 7.20 9.80
CA GLU A 368 -0.51 6.17 9.69
C GLU A 368 -1.10 4.83 9.25
N PHE A 369 -2.31 4.50 9.71
CA PHE A 369 -3.01 3.27 9.32
C PHE A 369 -3.26 3.19 7.81
N PHE A 370 -3.61 4.31 7.18
CA PHE A 370 -3.87 4.41 5.73
C PHE A 370 -2.67 4.85 4.89
N ARG A 371 -1.54 5.22 5.50
CA ARG A 371 -0.41 5.86 4.81
C ARG A 371 0.06 5.13 3.55
N HIS A 372 0.02 3.79 3.55
CA HIS A 372 0.42 3.02 2.38
C HIS A 372 -0.48 3.23 1.16
N LEU A 373 -1.76 3.58 1.35
CA LEU A 373 -2.68 3.87 0.26
C LEU A 373 -2.39 5.23 -0.40
N GLU A 374 -1.62 6.11 0.25
CA GLU A 374 -1.25 7.41 -0.33
C GLU A 374 -0.29 7.27 -1.52
N GLN A 375 0.32 6.10 -1.76
CA GLN A 375 1.28 5.90 -2.85
C GLN A 375 0.68 6.17 -4.24
N GLY A 376 -0.65 6.11 -4.37
CA GLY A 376 -1.33 6.44 -5.61
C GLY A 376 -1.26 5.34 -6.66
N LYS A 377 -1.03 4.08 -6.27
CA LYS A 377 -1.23 2.96 -7.20
C LYS A 377 -2.72 2.83 -7.50
N MET A 378 -3.03 2.24 -8.65
CA MET A 378 -4.42 2.04 -9.07
C MET A 378 -5.19 1.16 -8.05
N GLU A 379 -4.52 0.16 -7.50
CA GLU A 379 -5.05 -0.71 -6.44
C GLU A 379 -5.34 0.08 -5.17
N ASP A 380 -4.47 1.03 -4.78
CA ASP A 380 -4.65 1.85 -3.59
C ASP A 380 -5.93 2.68 -3.71
N ILE A 381 -6.11 3.37 -4.85
CA ILE A 381 -7.31 4.19 -5.10
C ILE A 381 -8.57 3.32 -5.12
N ARG A 382 -8.48 2.10 -5.66
CA ARG A 382 -9.58 1.12 -5.61
C ARG A 382 -9.94 0.72 -4.18
N ILE A 383 -8.97 0.47 -3.31
CA ILE A 383 -9.22 0.20 -1.89
C ILE A 383 -9.81 1.42 -1.20
N ILE A 384 -9.29 2.61 -1.48
CA ILE A 384 -9.84 3.86 -0.96
C ILE A 384 -11.32 4.00 -1.33
N LYS A 385 -11.71 3.70 -2.57
CA LYS A 385 -13.12 3.69 -3.01
C LYS A 385 -13.95 2.63 -2.31
N GLU A 386 -13.42 1.41 -2.16
CA GLU A 386 -14.09 0.35 -1.41
C GLU A 386 -14.37 0.81 0.04
N LEU A 387 -13.40 1.45 0.68
CA LEU A 387 -13.55 1.97 2.03
C LEU A 387 -14.50 3.16 2.10
N GLU A 388 -14.40 4.14 1.20
CA GLU A 388 -15.33 5.28 1.09
C GLU A 388 -16.79 4.80 0.97
N ASN A 389 -17.01 3.72 0.21
CA ASN A 389 -18.34 3.20 -0.07
C ASN A 389 -18.93 2.33 1.06
N ASN A 390 -18.12 1.88 2.03
CA ASN A 390 -18.56 0.95 3.08
C ASN A 390 -18.31 1.43 4.53
N LEU A 391 -17.45 2.43 4.76
CA LEU A 391 -17.20 3.00 6.08
C LEU A 391 -18.24 4.06 6.46
N ALA A 392 -18.39 4.29 7.76
CA ALA A 392 -19.31 5.29 8.28
C ALA A 392 -18.92 6.73 7.88
N PRO A 393 -19.90 7.63 7.67
CA PRO A 393 -19.75 9.09 7.55
C PRO A 393 -18.52 9.74 8.18
N GLU A 394 -18.34 9.49 9.48
CA GLU A 394 -17.34 10.12 10.34
C GLU A 394 -15.90 9.70 10.00
N THR A 395 -15.73 8.53 9.38
CA THR A 395 -14.43 8.01 8.93
C THR A 395 -14.06 8.53 7.54
N ILE A 396 -15.03 9.07 6.79
CA ILE A 396 -14.85 9.50 5.40
C ILE A 396 -13.93 10.73 5.31
N GLU A 397 -13.92 11.64 6.28
CA GLU A 397 -13.11 12.87 6.18
C GLU A 397 -11.62 12.55 5.97
N LYS A 398 -11.04 11.65 6.77
CA LYS A 398 -9.64 11.29 6.60
C LYS A 398 -9.42 10.45 5.35
N MET A 399 -10.35 9.57 5.01
CA MET A 399 -10.29 8.82 3.75
C MET A 399 -10.25 9.73 2.53
N LEU A 400 -10.92 10.89 2.57
CA LEU A 400 -10.85 11.87 1.48
C LEU A 400 -9.47 12.51 1.38
N GLU A 401 -8.80 12.82 2.50
CA GLU A 401 -7.41 13.33 2.47
C GLU A 401 -6.45 12.28 1.88
N ILE A 402 -6.55 11.03 2.32
CA ILE A 402 -5.77 9.92 1.77
C ILE A 402 -6.06 9.75 0.27
N LYS A 403 -7.35 9.83 -0.14
CA LYS A 403 -7.75 9.80 -1.56
C LYS A 403 -7.06 10.88 -2.35
N ASN A 404 -7.02 12.10 -1.82
CA ASN A 404 -6.42 13.23 -2.49
C ASN A 404 -4.91 13.06 -2.67
N ASN A 405 -4.21 12.59 -1.63
CA ASN A 405 -2.78 12.29 -1.70
C ASN A 405 -2.50 11.17 -2.72
N ALA A 406 -3.32 10.12 -2.72
CA ALA A 406 -3.22 9.02 -3.68
C ALA A 406 -3.46 9.48 -5.13
N LEU A 407 -4.51 10.26 -5.36
CA LEU A 407 -4.83 10.84 -6.67
C LEU A 407 -3.69 11.75 -7.16
N GLU A 408 -3.13 12.58 -6.28
CA GLU A 408 -2.00 13.44 -6.62
C GLU A 408 -0.74 12.64 -7.00
N ASN A 409 -0.40 11.62 -6.22
CA ASN A 409 0.75 10.77 -6.49
C ASN A 409 0.56 9.96 -7.78
N PHE A 410 -0.67 9.49 -8.05
CA PHE A 410 -1.03 8.89 -9.34
C PHE A 410 -0.81 9.89 -10.49
N ARG A 411 -1.27 11.13 -10.37
CA ARG A 411 -1.09 12.17 -11.40
C ARG A 411 0.39 12.36 -11.72
N GLN A 412 1.21 12.48 -10.69
CA GLN A 412 2.66 12.67 -10.84
C GLN A 412 3.34 11.45 -11.48
N GLU A 413 2.91 10.22 -11.21
CA GLU A 413 3.38 9.04 -11.93
C GLU A 413 2.94 9.09 -13.40
N PHE A 414 1.70 9.47 -13.66
CA PHE A 414 1.12 9.54 -15.00
C PHE A 414 1.79 10.62 -15.88
N GLU A 415 2.17 11.76 -15.30
CA GLU A 415 2.90 12.84 -15.97
C GLU A 415 4.31 12.41 -16.43
N LYS A 416 4.92 11.43 -15.74
CA LYS A 416 6.24 10.91 -16.11
C LYS A 416 6.22 10.06 -17.39
N ILE A 417 5.04 9.63 -17.84
CA ILE A 417 4.87 8.82 -19.06
C ILE A 417 5.08 9.71 -20.28
N LYS A 418 6.26 9.63 -20.91
CA LYS A 418 6.62 10.50 -22.05
C LYS A 418 6.69 9.74 -23.36
N THR A 419 7.07 8.46 -23.31
CA THR A 419 7.32 7.64 -24.49
C THR A 419 6.24 6.56 -24.69
N PRO A 420 6.09 6.04 -25.92
CA PRO A 420 5.23 4.87 -26.16
C PRO A 420 5.64 3.65 -25.34
N GLU A 421 6.92 3.48 -25.05
CA GLU A 421 7.42 2.41 -24.19
C GLU A 421 6.91 2.57 -22.75
N ASP A 422 6.94 3.79 -22.20
CA ASP A 422 6.38 4.09 -20.87
C ASP A 422 4.87 3.80 -20.84
N GLN A 423 4.16 4.14 -21.92
CA GLN A 423 2.72 3.87 -22.04
C GLN A 423 2.42 2.36 -21.99
N VAL A 424 3.22 1.56 -22.70
CA VAL A 424 3.09 0.10 -22.70
C VAL A 424 3.41 -0.47 -21.32
N GLU A 425 4.47 0.01 -20.67
CA GLU A 425 4.82 -0.41 -19.31
C GLU A 425 3.72 -0.06 -18.30
N PHE A 426 3.15 1.14 -18.39
CA PHE A 426 2.04 1.57 -17.55
C PHE A 426 0.79 0.72 -17.80
N LEU A 427 0.44 0.45 -19.06
CA LEU A 427 -0.70 -0.40 -19.41
C LEU A 427 -0.54 -1.82 -18.88
N LYS A 428 0.67 -2.39 -18.82
CA LYS A 428 0.92 -3.70 -18.23
C LYS A 428 0.58 -3.75 -16.74
N LYS A 429 0.77 -2.65 -16.00
CA LYS A 429 0.35 -2.56 -14.60
C LYS A 429 -1.17 -2.68 -14.46
N LEU A 430 -1.93 -2.31 -15.50
CA LEU A 430 -3.39 -2.35 -15.53
C LEU A 430 -3.98 -3.63 -16.12
N GLU A 431 -3.18 -4.50 -16.74
CA GLU A 431 -3.66 -5.75 -17.38
C GLU A 431 -4.33 -6.73 -16.41
N LYS A 432 -4.16 -6.55 -15.10
CA LYS A 432 -4.79 -7.40 -14.06
C LYS A 432 -6.06 -6.80 -13.47
N LEU A 433 -6.43 -5.60 -13.92
CA LEU A 433 -7.57 -4.85 -13.43
C LEU A 433 -8.46 -4.62 -14.63
N HIS A 434 -9.54 -5.37 -14.79
CA HIS A 434 -10.53 -5.19 -15.85
C HIS A 434 -11.93 -5.40 -15.26
N ASP A 435 -12.39 -4.56 -14.33
CA ASP A 435 -13.73 -4.70 -13.73
C ASP A 435 -14.38 -3.34 -13.50
N VAL A 436 -15.67 -3.34 -13.11
CA VAL A 436 -16.40 -2.08 -12.92
C VAL A 436 -15.80 -1.20 -11.81
N LYS A 437 -15.12 -1.78 -10.81
CA LYS A 437 -14.47 -0.99 -9.75
C LYS A 437 -13.31 -0.19 -10.32
N GLN A 438 -12.58 -0.75 -11.27
CA GLN A 438 -11.56 0.00 -11.98
C GLN A 438 -12.16 1.14 -12.83
N LEU A 439 -13.28 0.92 -13.50
CA LEU A 439 -13.98 1.98 -14.23
C LEU A 439 -14.46 3.10 -13.30
N GLU A 440 -14.89 2.76 -12.07
CA GLU A 440 -15.23 3.73 -11.03
C GLU A 440 -14.00 4.60 -10.70
N VAL A 441 -12.84 3.97 -10.50
CA VAL A 441 -11.59 4.69 -10.24
C VAL A 441 -11.18 5.56 -11.43
N PHE A 442 -11.38 5.11 -12.67
CA PHE A 442 -11.13 5.94 -13.86
C PHE A 442 -11.97 7.22 -13.87
N LYS A 443 -13.23 7.17 -13.43
CA LYS A 443 -14.08 8.38 -13.31
C LYS A 443 -13.52 9.40 -12.32
N GLU A 444 -12.85 8.94 -11.26
CA GLU A 444 -12.20 9.81 -10.28
C GLU A 444 -10.90 10.40 -10.85
N ILE A 445 -10.07 9.55 -11.48
CA ILE A 445 -8.78 9.93 -12.08
C ILE A 445 -8.96 10.90 -13.25
N GLU A 446 -10.01 10.75 -14.06
CA GLU A 446 -10.28 11.60 -15.24
C GLU A 446 -10.23 13.10 -14.93
N GLN A 447 -10.62 13.48 -13.70
CA GLN A 447 -10.66 14.87 -13.25
C GLN A 447 -9.28 15.49 -13.06
N ILE A 448 -8.26 14.67 -12.81
CA ILE A 448 -6.89 15.12 -12.53
C ILE A 448 -5.93 14.91 -13.71
N ILE A 449 -6.35 14.16 -14.75
CA ILE A 449 -5.51 13.86 -15.92
C ILE A 449 -5.09 15.15 -16.65
N PRO A 450 -3.78 15.33 -16.93
CA PRO A 450 -3.28 16.43 -17.76
C PRO A 450 -3.91 16.46 -19.16
N GLN A 451 -4.13 17.66 -19.70
CA GLN A 451 -4.84 17.84 -20.97
C GLN A 451 -4.15 17.14 -22.15
N ASP A 452 -2.82 17.14 -22.18
CA ASP A 452 -1.97 16.50 -23.19
C ASP A 452 -1.97 14.96 -23.08
N LYS A 453 -2.44 14.40 -21.96
CA LYS A 453 -2.53 12.95 -21.71
C LYS A 453 -3.94 12.39 -21.81
N LYS A 454 -4.96 13.22 -22.04
CA LYS A 454 -6.35 12.78 -22.14
C LYS A 454 -6.57 11.72 -23.22
N GLU A 455 -5.93 11.87 -24.37
CA GLU A 455 -6.04 10.88 -25.45
C GLU A 455 -5.52 9.49 -25.02
N PHE A 456 -4.36 9.44 -24.36
CA PHE A 456 -3.83 8.19 -23.81
C PHE A 456 -4.76 7.60 -22.74
N PHE A 457 -5.33 8.45 -21.88
CA PHE A 457 -6.29 8.00 -20.87
C PHE A 457 -7.59 7.45 -21.48
N GLU A 458 -8.12 8.03 -22.56
CA GLU A 458 -9.25 7.46 -23.32
C GLU A 458 -8.92 6.09 -23.91
N GLN A 459 -7.70 5.90 -24.42
CA GLN A 459 -7.23 4.61 -24.92
C GLN A 459 -7.19 3.56 -23.80
N MET A 460 -6.75 3.95 -22.59
CA MET A 460 -6.77 3.06 -21.43
C MET A 460 -8.20 2.64 -21.05
N LYS A 461 -9.13 3.59 -20.97
CA LYS A 461 -10.56 3.30 -20.69
C LYS A 461 -11.13 2.32 -21.71
N THR A 462 -10.86 2.56 -22.99
CA THR A 462 -11.31 1.69 -24.08
C THR A 462 -10.73 0.29 -23.96
N LYS A 463 -9.41 0.16 -23.74
CA LYS A 463 -8.74 -1.14 -23.61
C LYS A 463 -9.31 -1.97 -22.45
N VAL A 464 -9.63 -1.34 -21.32
CA VAL A 464 -10.25 -2.05 -20.19
C VAL A 464 -11.61 -2.62 -20.56
N VAL A 465 -12.48 -1.82 -21.20
CA VAL A 465 -13.78 -2.29 -21.64
C VAL A 465 -13.62 -3.43 -22.66
N GLU A 466 -12.72 -3.30 -23.63
CA GLU A 466 -12.43 -4.36 -24.61
C GLU A 466 -11.98 -5.67 -23.97
N GLU A 467 -11.12 -5.63 -22.94
CA GLU A 467 -10.71 -6.83 -22.23
C GLU A 467 -11.85 -7.45 -21.40
N MET A 468 -12.72 -6.62 -20.79
CA MET A 468 -13.95 -7.10 -20.13
C MET A 468 -14.88 -7.83 -21.12
N GLU A 469 -15.10 -7.25 -22.30
CA GLU A 469 -15.91 -7.88 -23.36
C GLU A 469 -15.28 -9.19 -23.84
N LYS A 470 -13.97 -9.20 -24.02
CA LYS A 470 -13.20 -10.36 -24.45
C LYS A 470 -13.29 -11.50 -23.44
N GLU A 471 -13.11 -11.25 -22.15
CA GLU A 471 -13.24 -12.28 -21.12
C GLU A 471 -14.62 -12.93 -21.13
N ILE A 472 -15.69 -12.14 -21.26
CA ILE A 472 -17.06 -12.68 -21.30
C ILE A 472 -17.28 -13.49 -22.59
N ASN A 473 -16.78 -13.01 -23.73
CA ASN A 473 -16.93 -13.68 -25.02
C ASN A 473 -16.11 -14.97 -25.15
N LEU A 474 -15.06 -15.14 -24.35
CA LEU A 474 -14.24 -16.35 -24.31
C LEU A 474 -14.89 -17.51 -23.52
N THR A 475 -15.94 -17.23 -22.74
CA THR A 475 -16.62 -18.25 -21.93
C THR A 475 -17.37 -19.24 -22.81
N THR A 476 -17.25 -20.53 -22.50
CA THR A 476 -17.82 -21.60 -23.35
C THR A 476 -19.19 -22.08 -22.88
N ASN A 477 -19.56 -21.78 -21.64
CA ASN A 477 -20.79 -22.22 -21.01
C ASN A 477 -21.32 -21.20 -19.99
N ASP A 478 -22.59 -21.34 -19.62
CA ASP A 478 -23.30 -20.42 -18.72
C ASP A 478 -22.66 -20.33 -17.33
N ARG A 479 -22.01 -21.40 -16.86
CA ARG A 479 -21.34 -21.40 -15.55
C ARG A 479 -20.09 -20.54 -15.58
N GLU A 480 -19.20 -20.76 -16.54
CA GLU A 480 -18.02 -19.91 -16.77
C GLU A 480 -18.43 -18.46 -16.98
N ARG A 481 -19.46 -18.23 -17.81
CA ARG A 481 -20.01 -16.89 -18.06
C ARG A 481 -20.50 -16.22 -16.77
N SER A 482 -21.20 -16.95 -15.91
CA SER A 482 -21.67 -16.42 -14.62
C SER A 482 -20.53 -16.08 -13.66
N ILE A 483 -19.45 -16.89 -13.65
CA ILE A 483 -18.25 -16.63 -12.84
C ILE A 483 -17.54 -15.37 -13.33
N VAL A 484 -17.33 -15.24 -14.65
CA VAL A 484 -16.72 -14.04 -15.24
C VAL A 484 -17.59 -12.81 -14.98
N LEU A 485 -18.91 -12.89 -15.18
CA LEU A 485 -19.82 -11.79 -14.85
C LEU A 485 -19.80 -11.43 -13.36
N ASN A 486 -19.70 -12.42 -12.45
CA ASN A 486 -19.55 -12.21 -11.01
C ASN A 486 -18.32 -11.35 -10.69
N ARG A 487 -17.20 -11.62 -11.37
CA ARG A 487 -15.94 -10.90 -11.21
C ARG A 487 -16.01 -9.47 -11.76
N LEU A 488 -16.56 -9.33 -12.96
CA LEU A 488 -16.58 -8.06 -13.69
C LEU A 488 -17.63 -7.09 -13.14
N ALA A 489 -18.76 -7.62 -12.68
CA ALA A 489 -19.80 -6.85 -12.02
C ALA A 489 -19.41 -6.56 -10.57
N GLY A 490 -19.64 -5.35 -10.13
CA GLY A 490 -19.38 -4.97 -8.75
C GLY A 490 -20.53 -5.32 -7.83
N ASP A 491 -20.46 -4.82 -6.60
CA ASP A 491 -21.45 -5.09 -5.56
C ASP A 491 -22.03 -3.81 -4.92
N MET A 492 -21.67 -2.63 -5.45
CA MET A 492 -22.24 -1.34 -5.07
C MET A 492 -23.31 -0.89 -6.08
N PRO A 493 -24.35 -0.15 -5.67
CA PRO A 493 -25.36 0.39 -6.57
C PRO A 493 -24.78 1.32 -7.64
N GLU A 494 -23.84 2.20 -7.27
CA GLU A 494 -23.26 3.25 -8.10
C GLU A 494 -22.49 2.71 -9.30
N HIS A 495 -21.98 1.47 -9.20
CA HIS A 495 -21.34 0.81 -10.32
C HIS A 495 -22.28 0.66 -11.54
N MET A 496 -23.62 0.72 -11.36
CA MET A 496 -24.55 0.70 -12.50
C MET A 496 -24.44 2.01 -13.30
N GLU A 497 -24.26 3.12 -12.61
CA GLU A 497 -24.02 4.39 -13.28
C GLU A 497 -22.70 4.36 -14.05
N ILE A 498 -21.64 3.83 -13.42
CA ILE A 498 -20.32 3.66 -14.04
C ILE A 498 -20.42 2.82 -15.32
N LEU A 499 -21.06 1.66 -15.26
CA LEU A 499 -21.29 0.80 -16.42
C LEU A 499 -22.02 1.52 -17.55
N ARG A 500 -23.06 2.29 -17.23
CA ARG A 500 -23.82 3.08 -18.20
C ARG A 500 -22.94 4.13 -18.89
N ASP A 501 -22.09 4.80 -18.12
CA ASP A 501 -21.24 5.89 -18.60
C ASP A 501 -20.12 5.38 -19.54
N PHE A 502 -19.57 4.19 -19.28
CA PHE A 502 -18.39 3.66 -19.99
C PHE A 502 -18.69 2.72 -21.15
N ALA A 503 -19.84 2.05 -21.16
CA ALA A 503 -20.18 1.08 -22.21
C ALA A 503 -21.66 1.17 -22.62
N PRO A 504 -22.15 2.30 -23.14
CA PRO A 504 -23.58 2.44 -23.44
C PRO A 504 -24.05 1.44 -24.51
N GLN A 505 -25.15 0.73 -24.22
CA GLN A 505 -26.01 0.04 -25.21
C GLN A 505 -25.52 -1.29 -25.81
N SER A 506 -24.78 -2.12 -25.07
CA SER A 506 -24.53 -3.52 -25.48
C SER A 506 -25.43 -4.52 -24.72
N GLU A 507 -25.69 -5.68 -25.34
CA GLU A 507 -26.37 -6.80 -24.68
C GLU A 507 -25.62 -7.26 -23.42
N LEU A 508 -24.28 -7.20 -23.50
CA LEU A 508 -23.35 -7.44 -22.39
C LEU A 508 -23.65 -6.58 -21.17
N MET A 509 -23.95 -5.29 -21.36
CA MET A 509 -24.26 -4.40 -20.25
C MET A 509 -25.51 -4.80 -19.52
N ASN A 510 -26.53 -5.27 -20.23
CA ASN A 510 -27.75 -5.74 -19.58
C ASN A 510 -27.45 -6.96 -18.71
N GLU A 511 -26.58 -7.87 -19.16
CA GLU A 511 -26.11 -8.99 -18.35
C GLU A 511 -25.32 -8.53 -17.12
N MET A 512 -24.41 -7.55 -17.28
CA MET A 512 -23.68 -6.98 -16.16
C MET A 512 -24.58 -6.23 -15.18
N PHE A 513 -25.57 -5.46 -15.64
CA PHE A 513 -26.56 -4.80 -14.78
C PHE A 513 -27.38 -5.81 -14.00
N ASN A 514 -27.88 -6.86 -14.66
CA ASN A 514 -28.60 -7.95 -14.01
C ASN A 514 -27.74 -8.61 -12.95
N LYS A 515 -26.48 -8.90 -13.27
CA LYS A 515 -25.56 -9.53 -12.34
C LYS A 515 -25.24 -8.62 -11.16
N GLN A 516 -25.01 -7.34 -11.41
CA GLN A 516 -24.71 -6.36 -10.38
C GLN A 516 -25.90 -6.13 -9.44
N ALA A 517 -27.12 -6.06 -9.97
CA ALA A 517 -28.33 -5.99 -9.16
C ALA A 517 -28.44 -7.18 -8.22
N ASN A 518 -28.16 -8.39 -8.73
CA ASN A 518 -28.12 -9.61 -7.93
C ASN A 518 -26.98 -9.61 -6.90
N ASN A 519 -25.80 -9.05 -7.21
CA ASN A 519 -24.71 -8.95 -6.24
C ASN A 519 -25.06 -7.99 -5.09
N VAL A 520 -25.61 -6.82 -5.40
CA VAL A 520 -26.07 -5.84 -4.41
C VAL A 520 -27.20 -6.44 -3.56
N MET A 521 -28.10 -7.17 -4.20
CA MET A 521 -29.18 -7.92 -3.55
C MET A 521 -28.65 -8.91 -2.50
N GLU A 522 -27.76 -9.81 -2.93
CA GLU A 522 -27.12 -10.78 -2.04
C GLU A 522 -26.43 -10.06 -0.88
N LYS A 523 -25.76 -8.94 -1.15
CA LYS A 523 -25.13 -8.12 -0.11
C LYS A 523 -26.15 -7.61 0.91
N ILE A 524 -27.25 -7.00 0.46
CA ILE A 524 -28.33 -6.52 1.34
C ILE A 524 -28.88 -7.67 2.21
N LEU A 525 -29.07 -8.84 1.62
CA LEU A 525 -29.58 -10.04 2.31
C LEU A 525 -28.54 -10.75 3.18
N ASN A 526 -27.27 -10.35 3.14
CA ASN A 526 -26.24 -10.92 4.01
C ASN A 526 -25.75 -9.93 5.08
N ILE A 527 -26.19 -8.66 5.00
CA ILE A 527 -25.92 -7.67 6.03
C ILE A 527 -26.78 -8.01 7.28
N ASP A 528 -26.11 -8.17 8.41
CA ASP A 528 -26.77 -8.26 9.73
C ASP A 528 -26.98 -6.88 10.36
N ASP A 529 -26.16 -5.91 9.98
CA ASP A 529 -26.24 -4.54 10.45
C ASP A 529 -27.38 -3.77 9.76
N VAL A 530 -28.46 -3.58 10.50
CA VAL A 530 -29.66 -2.85 10.09
C VAL A 530 -29.34 -1.46 9.53
N GLU A 531 -28.35 -0.75 10.08
CA GLU A 531 -27.95 0.59 9.62
C GLU A 531 -27.27 0.53 8.25
N LYS A 532 -26.37 -0.43 8.03
CA LYS A 532 -25.73 -0.65 6.73
C LYS A 532 -26.74 -1.08 5.67
N MET A 533 -27.71 -1.92 6.05
CA MET A 533 -28.79 -2.35 5.17
C MET A 533 -29.68 -1.18 4.74
N GLN A 534 -30.06 -0.32 5.69
CA GLN A 534 -30.83 0.89 5.41
C GLN A 534 -30.03 1.86 4.53
N ASN A 535 -28.74 2.06 4.81
CA ASN A 535 -27.86 2.92 4.01
C ASN A 535 -27.83 2.46 2.54
N LEU A 536 -27.63 1.16 2.33
CA LEU A 536 -27.60 0.57 0.99
C LEU A 536 -28.96 0.73 0.27
N LYS A 537 -30.06 0.53 0.99
CA LYS A 537 -31.42 0.80 0.49
C LYS A 537 -31.62 2.26 0.09
N ASP A 538 -31.14 3.20 0.89
CA ASP A 538 -31.26 4.63 0.63
C ASP A 538 -30.45 5.04 -0.60
N ARG A 539 -29.23 4.53 -0.76
CA ARG A 539 -28.38 4.76 -1.95
C ARG A 539 -29.08 4.33 -3.23
N ILE A 540 -29.71 3.16 -3.23
CA ILE A 540 -30.51 2.68 -4.37
C ILE A 540 -31.70 3.60 -4.64
N ASN A 541 -32.41 4.06 -3.60
CA ASN A 541 -33.61 4.89 -3.76
C ASN A 541 -33.33 6.34 -4.17
N ASN A 542 -32.17 6.87 -3.80
CA ASN A 542 -31.81 8.26 -4.06
C ASN A 542 -31.41 8.50 -5.53
N ASP A 543 -30.96 7.47 -6.24
CA ASP A 543 -30.69 7.54 -7.67
C ASP A 543 -31.86 6.95 -8.49
N SER A 544 -32.49 7.80 -9.31
CA SER A 544 -33.67 7.40 -10.08
C SER A 544 -33.38 6.33 -11.14
N PHE A 545 -32.18 6.31 -11.71
CA PHE A 545 -31.78 5.33 -12.71
C PHE A 545 -31.53 3.97 -12.04
N ILE A 546 -30.70 3.95 -10.99
CA ILE A 546 -30.42 2.73 -10.22
C ILE A 546 -31.72 2.12 -9.71
N LYS A 547 -32.59 2.92 -9.08
CA LYS A 547 -33.89 2.45 -8.61
C LYS A 547 -34.71 1.77 -9.72
N GLN A 548 -34.81 2.39 -10.89
CA GLN A 548 -35.57 1.84 -12.01
C GLN A 548 -34.98 0.52 -12.50
N GLU A 549 -33.65 0.39 -12.58
CA GLU A 549 -33.02 -0.86 -12.99
C GLU A 549 -33.25 -1.97 -11.96
N PHE A 550 -33.15 -1.68 -10.66
CA PHE A 550 -33.47 -2.64 -9.59
C PHE A 550 -34.95 -3.07 -9.62
N GLU A 551 -35.89 -2.16 -9.85
CA GLU A 551 -37.32 -2.48 -9.93
C GLU A 551 -37.66 -3.36 -11.14
N LYS A 552 -36.93 -3.22 -12.25
CA LYS A 552 -37.10 -4.09 -13.44
C LYS A 552 -36.65 -5.52 -13.15
N ILE A 553 -35.54 -5.69 -12.42
CA ILE A 553 -34.90 -6.98 -12.19
C ILE A 553 -35.57 -7.71 -11.01
N THR A 554 -35.86 -6.98 -9.94
CA THR A 554 -36.43 -7.52 -8.69
C THR A 554 -37.51 -6.58 -8.12
N PRO A 555 -38.75 -6.62 -8.64
CA PRO A 555 -39.79 -5.66 -8.25
C PRO A 555 -40.17 -5.71 -6.77
N ASP A 556 -40.05 -6.87 -6.13
CA ASP A 556 -40.43 -7.06 -4.72
C ASP A 556 -39.29 -6.78 -3.72
N ILE A 557 -38.11 -6.33 -4.19
CA ILE A 557 -36.94 -6.25 -3.30
C ILE A 557 -37.15 -5.27 -2.16
N PHE A 558 -37.57 -4.05 -2.45
CA PHE A 558 -37.67 -3.04 -1.40
C PHE A 558 -38.62 -3.50 -0.30
N GLN A 559 -39.65 -4.27 -0.65
CA GLN A 559 -40.54 -4.91 0.31
C GLN A 559 -39.83 -6.00 1.14
N GLN A 560 -39.00 -6.85 0.53
CA GLN A 560 -38.22 -7.86 1.27
C GLN A 560 -37.21 -7.22 2.23
N VAL A 561 -36.50 -6.19 1.77
CA VAL A 561 -35.58 -5.40 2.59
C VAL A 561 -36.34 -4.75 3.74
N ASP A 562 -37.47 -4.09 3.45
CA ASP A 562 -38.32 -3.47 4.47
C ASP A 562 -38.84 -4.46 5.51
N ASN A 563 -39.23 -5.67 5.09
CA ASN A 563 -39.67 -6.71 6.02
C ASN A 563 -38.52 -7.20 6.90
N ARG A 564 -37.31 -7.38 6.34
CA ARG A 564 -36.14 -7.83 7.10
C ARG A 564 -35.69 -6.77 8.10
N ILE A 565 -35.59 -5.53 7.64
CA ILE A 565 -35.43 -4.33 8.44
C ILE A 565 -36.46 -4.41 9.58
N ALA A 566 -37.76 -4.40 9.29
CA ALA A 566 -38.82 -4.41 10.31
C ALA A 566 -38.66 -5.54 11.34
N ASN A 567 -38.32 -6.76 10.90
CA ASN A 567 -38.12 -7.90 11.78
C ASN A 567 -36.89 -7.75 12.69
N GLN A 568 -35.77 -7.24 12.18
CA GLN A 568 -34.58 -6.94 13.00
C GLN A 568 -34.79 -5.69 13.88
N PHE A 569 -35.71 -4.80 13.48
CA PHE A 569 -36.04 -3.57 14.18
C PHE A 569 -36.92 -3.78 15.44
N GLU A 570 -37.63 -4.90 15.58
CA GLU A 570 -38.39 -5.23 16.81
C GLU A 570 -37.49 -5.35 18.06
N GLU A 571 -36.17 -5.44 17.88
CA GLU A 571 -35.17 -5.52 18.95
C GLU A 571 -34.46 -4.18 19.26
N ILE A 572 -34.73 -3.09 18.52
CA ILE A 572 -34.03 -1.81 18.75
C ILE A 572 -34.62 -1.08 19.96
N SER A 573 -33.77 -0.88 20.97
CA SER A 573 -34.13 -0.16 22.18
C SER A 573 -34.41 1.32 21.88
N LYS A 574 -35.41 1.88 22.55
CA LYS A 574 -35.75 3.31 22.53
C LYS A 574 -34.52 4.17 22.81
N GLU A 575 -33.67 3.71 23.73
CA GLU A 575 -32.44 4.36 24.17
C GLU A 575 -31.46 4.58 23.01
N ARG A 576 -31.26 3.58 22.15
CA ARG A 576 -30.36 3.69 20.98
C ARG A 576 -30.84 4.76 20.00
N VAL A 577 -32.15 4.86 19.80
CA VAL A 577 -32.72 5.89 18.89
C VAL A 577 -32.59 7.28 19.48
N ILE A 578 -32.74 7.45 20.80
CA ILE A 578 -32.51 8.74 21.48
C ILE A 578 -31.05 9.19 21.28
N GLU A 579 -30.10 8.31 21.55
CA GLU A 579 -28.67 8.60 21.41
C GLU A 579 -28.35 9.04 19.97
N ARG A 580 -28.86 8.30 18.98
CA ARG A 580 -28.67 8.62 17.55
C ARG A 580 -29.36 9.92 17.12
N LEU A 581 -30.56 10.21 17.63
CA LEU A 581 -31.25 11.48 17.37
C LEU A 581 -30.44 12.67 17.89
N GLU A 582 -29.85 12.53 19.07
CA GLU A 582 -29.02 13.57 19.68
C GLU A 582 -27.72 13.76 18.88
N LYS A 583 -27.05 12.67 18.50
CA LYS A 583 -25.87 12.70 17.63
C LYS A 583 -26.18 13.39 16.31
N ALA A 584 -27.23 12.98 15.60
CA ALA A 584 -27.63 13.56 14.32
C ALA A 584 -27.95 15.06 14.42
N LYS A 585 -28.62 15.47 15.50
CA LYS A 585 -28.87 16.89 15.76
C LYS A 585 -27.56 17.67 15.92
N ASN A 586 -26.65 17.18 16.75
CA ASN A 586 -25.37 17.85 17.02
C ASN A 586 -24.52 17.96 15.74
N GLU A 587 -24.45 16.90 14.93
CA GLU A 587 -23.73 16.91 13.65
C GLU A 587 -24.36 17.85 12.62
N ILE A 588 -25.68 17.90 12.52
CA ILE A 588 -26.38 18.86 11.63
C ILE A 588 -26.09 20.30 12.07
N ASP A 589 -26.15 20.58 13.38
CA ASP A 589 -25.89 21.92 13.92
C ASP A 589 -24.43 22.35 13.69
N GLN A 590 -23.47 21.43 13.90
CA GLN A 590 -22.05 21.66 13.63
C GLN A 590 -21.77 21.85 12.14
N THR A 591 -22.33 20.98 11.28
CA THR A 591 -22.19 21.09 9.82
C THR A 591 -22.79 22.39 9.31
N GLU A 592 -23.95 22.81 9.81
CA GLU A 592 -24.54 24.10 9.44
C GLU A 592 -23.65 25.27 9.84
N LYS A 593 -23.06 25.24 11.04
CA LYS A 593 -22.13 26.27 11.50
C LYS A 593 -20.91 26.36 10.59
N ASN A 594 -20.26 25.23 10.33
CA ASN A 594 -19.08 25.15 9.45
C ASN A 594 -19.42 25.58 8.03
N PHE A 595 -20.57 25.13 7.50
CA PHE A 595 -21.04 25.51 6.17
C PHE A 595 -21.27 27.02 6.07
N LYS A 596 -21.88 27.65 7.08
CA LYS A 596 -22.05 29.12 7.12
C LYS A 596 -20.72 29.86 7.13
N GLU A 597 -19.72 29.35 7.85
CA GLU A 597 -18.37 29.92 7.85
C GLU A 597 -17.72 29.83 6.46
N LEU A 598 -17.78 28.67 5.81
CA LEU A 598 -17.29 28.47 4.44
C LEU A 598 -18.01 29.38 3.43
N LEU A 599 -19.31 29.60 3.60
CA LEU A 599 -20.10 30.53 2.77
C LEU A 599 -19.65 32.00 2.83
N THR A 600 -18.89 32.38 3.86
CA THR A 600 -18.31 33.72 3.97
C THR A 600 -16.99 33.89 3.20
N GLN A 601 -16.33 32.78 2.86
CA GLN A 601 -15.12 32.79 2.04
C GLN A 601 -15.51 33.06 0.60
N LYS A 602 -14.80 33.98 -0.09
CA LYS A 602 -15.24 34.53 -1.38
C LYS A 602 -15.38 33.45 -2.46
N GLU A 603 -14.37 32.61 -2.62
CA GLU A 603 -14.32 31.60 -3.69
C GLU A 603 -15.13 30.35 -3.31
N ILE A 604 -14.88 29.80 -2.12
CA ILE A 604 -15.58 28.61 -1.60
C ILE A 604 -17.09 28.88 -1.48
N GLY A 605 -17.44 30.04 -0.94
CA GLY A 605 -18.81 30.40 -0.67
C GLY A 605 -19.65 30.61 -1.93
N GLU A 606 -19.05 31.03 -3.05
CA GLU A 606 -19.75 31.11 -4.33
C GLU A 606 -19.99 29.71 -4.92
N TYR A 607 -19.00 28.84 -4.89
CA TYR A 607 -19.17 27.45 -5.33
C TYR A 607 -20.23 26.72 -4.51
N LEU A 608 -20.14 26.76 -3.18
CA LEU A 608 -21.07 26.07 -2.29
C LEU A 608 -22.50 26.62 -2.37
N LYS A 609 -22.70 27.89 -2.73
CA LYS A 609 -24.04 28.43 -2.99
C LYS A 609 -24.69 27.81 -4.23
N ASN A 610 -23.87 27.49 -5.22
CA ASN A 610 -24.32 26.97 -6.51
C ASN A 610 -24.29 25.43 -6.57
N SER A 611 -23.66 24.77 -5.60
CA SER A 611 -23.62 23.31 -5.50
C SER A 611 -24.93 22.76 -4.90
N PRO A 612 -25.16 21.43 -4.96
CA PRO A 612 -26.29 20.79 -4.27
C PRO A 612 -26.19 20.80 -2.74
N ALA A 613 -25.06 21.21 -2.15
CA ALA A 613 -24.82 21.13 -0.71
C ALA A 613 -25.89 21.85 0.16
N PRO A 614 -26.38 23.06 -0.17
CA PRO A 614 -27.45 23.70 0.60
C PRO A 614 -28.74 22.88 0.59
N GLN A 615 -29.06 22.23 -0.53
CA GLN A 615 -30.25 21.37 -0.65
C GLN A 615 -30.11 20.12 0.21
N HIS A 616 -28.93 19.48 0.21
CA HIS A 616 -28.65 18.34 1.07
C HIS A 616 -28.73 18.71 2.56
N LEU A 617 -28.16 19.86 2.96
CA LEU A 617 -28.25 20.34 4.34
C LEU A 617 -29.72 20.62 4.75
N ALA A 618 -30.52 21.19 3.86
CA ALA A 618 -31.94 21.41 4.09
C ALA A 618 -32.72 20.09 4.21
N ASN A 619 -32.43 19.11 3.35
CA ASN A 619 -33.01 17.78 3.41
C ASN A 619 -32.65 17.06 4.71
N ALA A 620 -31.39 17.13 5.17
CA ALA A 620 -30.94 16.53 6.42
C ALA A 620 -31.76 17.04 7.62
N LYS A 621 -31.97 18.36 7.70
CA LYS A 621 -32.81 18.98 8.74
C LYS A 621 -34.25 18.53 8.70
N LYS A 622 -34.81 18.41 7.49
CA LYS A 622 -36.18 17.90 7.28
C LYS A 622 -36.30 16.46 7.77
N LEU A 623 -35.37 15.59 7.39
CA LEU A 623 -35.31 14.19 7.79
C LEU A 623 -35.15 14.06 9.32
N LEU A 624 -34.33 14.89 9.97
CA LEU A 624 -34.22 14.91 11.44
C LEU A 624 -35.57 15.27 12.11
N GLN A 625 -36.37 16.16 11.52
CA GLN A 625 -37.68 16.51 12.05
C GLN A 625 -38.70 15.37 11.86
N GLU A 626 -38.65 14.68 10.71
CA GLU A 626 -39.45 13.49 10.44
C GLU A 626 -39.06 12.34 11.40
N ALA A 627 -37.76 12.19 11.69
CA ALA A 627 -37.25 11.23 12.66
C ALA A 627 -37.80 11.48 14.07
N LYS A 628 -37.79 12.74 14.54
CA LYS A 628 -38.38 13.11 15.85
C LYS A 628 -39.87 12.82 15.89
N THR A 629 -40.58 13.15 14.82
CA THR A 629 -42.02 12.89 14.72
C THR A 629 -42.33 11.39 14.76
N ALA A 630 -41.52 10.56 14.09
CA ALA A 630 -41.65 9.11 14.13
C ALA A 630 -41.32 8.54 15.52
N PHE A 631 -40.30 9.09 16.19
CA PHE A 631 -39.93 8.73 17.56
C PHE A 631 -41.08 9.01 18.55
N ASP A 632 -41.70 10.18 18.46
CA ASP A 632 -42.83 10.58 19.31
C ASP A 632 -44.08 9.70 19.08
N GLN A 633 -44.17 9.06 17.91
CA GLN A 633 -45.20 8.08 17.57
C GLN A 633 -44.83 6.64 17.96
N GLU A 634 -43.73 6.44 18.69
CA GLU A 634 -43.16 5.13 19.06
C GLU A 634 -42.79 4.25 17.85
N LYS A 635 -42.58 4.87 16.68
CA LYS A 635 -42.12 4.19 15.45
C LYS A 635 -40.59 4.25 15.38
N TYR A 636 -39.92 3.59 16.32
CA TYR A 636 -38.47 3.66 16.50
C TYR A 636 -37.70 3.26 15.24
N GLY A 637 -38.15 2.25 14.50
CA GLY A 637 -37.50 1.85 13.25
C GLY A 637 -37.57 2.90 12.15
N ASN A 638 -38.74 3.52 11.96
CA ASN A 638 -38.88 4.63 11.01
C ASN A 638 -38.04 5.83 11.46
N SER A 639 -38.02 6.14 12.77
CA SER A 639 -37.18 7.20 13.30
C SER A 639 -35.70 6.97 12.98
N LEU A 640 -35.18 5.77 13.21
CA LEU A 640 -33.78 5.44 12.89
C LEU A 640 -33.51 5.50 11.38
N GLY A 641 -34.43 5.02 10.55
CA GLY A 641 -34.34 5.15 9.09
C GLY A 641 -34.19 6.61 8.64
N GLN A 642 -35.02 7.51 9.17
CA GLN A 642 -34.92 8.95 8.87
C GLN A 642 -33.62 9.58 9.40
N ILE A 643 -33.11 9.14 10.56
CA ILE A 643 -31.81 9.59 11.09
C ILE A 643 -30.67 9.21 10.14
N ASN A 644 -30.64 7.96 9.67
CA ASN A 644 -29.61 7.48 8.76
C ASN A 644 -29.67 8.21 7.41
N ALA A 645 -30.87 8.43 6.88
CA ALA A 645 -31.06 9.25 5.69
C ALA A 645 -30.54 10.68 5.91
N ALA A 646 -30.72 11.26 7.10
CA ALA A 646 -30.18 12.58 7.43
C ALA A 646 -28.64 12.59 7.44
N PHE A 647 -27.99 11.57 8.01
CA PHE A 647 -26.53 11.41 7.95
C PHE A 647 -26.03 11.26 6.51
N ASN A 648 -26.73 10.51 5.66
CA ASN A 648 -26.37 10.38 4.25
C ASN A 648 -26.42 11.72 3.50
N GLN A 649 -27.42 12.56 3.81
CA GLN A 649 -27.48 13.92 3.27
C GLN A 649 -26.33 14.78 3.79
N LEU A 650 -25.95 14.67 5.07
CA LEU A 650 -24.79 15.37 5.62
C LEU A 650 -23.47 14.94 4.97
N ASN A 651 -23.29 13.64 4.70
CA ASN A 651 -22.13 13.15 3.95
C ASN A 651 -22.04 13.77 2.58
N SER A 652 -23.17 13.91 1.90
CA SER A 652 -23.23 14.56 0.59
C SER A 652 -22.75 16.01 0.71
N VAL A 653 -23.15 16.75 1.75
CA VAL A 653 -22.65 18.11 2.03
C VAL A 653 -21.13 18.11 2.19
N TRP A 654 -20.59 17.24 3.05
CA TRP A 654 -19.14 17.14 3.29
C TRP A 654 -18.36 16.77 2.04
N ARG A 655 -18.89 15.86 1.22
CA ARG A 655 -18.29 15.48 -0.06
C ARG A 655 -18.15 16.70 -0.99
N PHE A 656 -19.18 17.54 -1.12
CA PHE A 656 -19.09 18.77 -1.93
C PHE A 656 -18.11 19.79 -1.37
N VAL A 657 -18.00 19.91 -0.05
CA VAL A 657 -17.02 20.79 0.61
C VAL A 657 -15.60 20.32 0.29
N LYS A 658 -15.31 19.03 0.53
CA LYS A 658 -13.98 18.46 0.29
C LYS A 658 -13.61 18.41 -1.19
N GLU A 659 -14.57 18.13 -2.07
CA GLU A 659 -14.35 18.19 -3.53
C GLU A 659 -13.95 19.60 -3.96
N PHE A 660 -14.56 20.64 -3.38
CA PHE A 660 -14.15 22.01 -3.65
C PHE A 660 -12.75 22.31 -3.10
N GLU A 661 -12.48 21.96 -1.84
CA GLU A 661 -11.16 22.14 -1.21
C GLU A 661 -10.07 21.49 -2.08
N LEU A 662 -10.32 20.28 -2.58
CA LEU A 662 -9.43 19.58 -3.50
C LEU A 662 -9.24 20.33 -4.82
N LYS A 663 -10.32 20.70 -5.50
CA LYS A 663 -10.21 21.43 -6.78
C LYS A 663 -9.45 22.74 -6.60
N HIS A 664 -9.64 23.40 -5.47
CA HIS A 664 -8.94 24.62 -5.12
C HIS A 664 -7.46 24.36 -4.82
N GLU A 665 -7.11 23.35 -4.02
CA GLU A 665 -5.73 22.98 -3.72
C GLU A 665 -4.97 22.54 -4.98
N VAL A 666 -5.58 21.71 -5.82
CA VAL A 666 -5.02 21.28 -7.11
C VAL A 666 -4.84 22.48 -8.03
N ALA A 667 -5.81 23.40 -8.11
CA ALA A 667 -5.66 24.62 -8.89
C ALA A 667 -4.52 25.50 -8.37
N GLN A 668 -4.37 25.65 -7.04
CA GLN A 668 -3.26 26.38 -6.44
C GLN A 668 -1.91 25.72 -6.74
N LYS A 669 -1.79 24.40 -6.57
CA LYS A 669 -0.57 23.64 -6.91
C LYS A 669 -0.21 23.82 -8.39
N ARG A 670 -1.18 23.72 -9.29
CA ARG A 670 -0.98 23.97 -10.73
C ARG A 670 -0.52 25.38 -11.03
N VAL A 671 -1.06 26.39 -10.34
CA VAL A 671 -0.59 27.77 -10.48
C VAL A 671 0.87 27.88 -10.02
N ILE A 672 1.23 27.29 -8.88
CA ILE A 672 2.61 27.30 -8.37
C ILE A 672 3.56 26.56 -9.33
N GLU A 673 3.17 25.39 -9.84
CA GLU A 673 3.95 24.61 -10.81
C GLU A 673 4.12 25.38 -12.13
N MET A 674 3.07 26.05 -12.60
CA MET A 674 3.14 26.89 -13.80
C MET A 674 4.04 28.10 -13.58
N GLU A 675 3.98 28.74 -12.41
CA GLU A 675 4.89 29.82 -12.03
C GLU A 675 6.35 29.35 -12.04
N GLN A 676 6.65 28.21 -11.41
CA GLN A 676 7.99 27.62 -11.41
C GLN A 676 8.44 27.26 -12.84
N THR A 677 7.54 26.73 -13.66
CA THR A 677 7.85 26.39 -15.06
C THR A 677 8.12 27.65 -15.88
N MET A 678 7.34 28.72 -15.68
CA MET A 678 7.58 30.01 -16.32
C MET A 678 8.89 30.64 -15.86
N GLU A 679 9.21 30.59 -14.57
CA GLU A 679 10.50 31.05 -14.03
C GLU A 679 11.67 30.30 -14.65
N ASN A 680 11.57 28.97 -14.77
CA ASN A 680 12.58 28.14 -15.44
C ASN A 680 12.70 28.47 -16.93
N MET A 681 11.59 28.61 -17.65
CA MET A 681 11.62 28.98 -19.07
C MET A 681 12.21 30.38 -19.31
N VAL A 682 11.91 31.34 -18.43
CA VAL A 682 12.51 32.68 -18.48
C VAL A 682 14.00 32.60 -18.17
N GLY A 683 14.41 31.79 -17.19
CA GLY A 683 15.81 31.51 -16.89
C GLY A 683 16.57 30.94 -18.10
N ASP A 684 16.03 29.89 -18.72
CA ASP A 684 16.59 29.26 -19.92
C ASP A 684 16.66 30.24 -21.11
N PHE A 685 15.63 31.06 -21.30
CA PHE A 685 15.60 32.06 -22.37
C PHE A 685 16.67 33.15 -22.15
N LEU A 686 16.79 33.67 -20.92
CA LEU A 686 17.83 34.62 -20.55
C LEU A 686 19.22 34.01 -20.74
N GLU A 687 19.43 32.75 -20.38
CA GLU A 687 20.70 32.06 -20.57
C GLU A 687 21.05 31.92 -22.06
N ILE A 688 20.09 31.59 -22.92
CA ILE A 688 20.28 31.52 -24.38
C ILE A 688 20.61 32.90 -24.96
N GLU A 689 19.83 33.92 -24.64
CA GLU A 689 20.03 35.29 -25.14
C GLU A 689 21.39 35.83 -24.69
N ILE A 690 21.80 35.50 -23.47
CA ILE A 690 23.12 35.80 -22.94
C ILE A 690 24.21 35.07 -23.77
N MET A 691 24.06 33.78 -24.05
CA MET A 691 25.06 33.04 -24.84
C MET A 691 25.18 33.58 -26.27
N GLU A 692 24.08 34.02 -26.89
CA GLU A 692 24.09 34.60 -28.23
C GLU A 692 24.80 35.97 -28.25
N MET A 693 24.57 36.82 -27.23
CA MET A 693 25.23 38.12 -27.11
C MET A 693 26.74 38.04 -26.86
N GLU A 694 27.26 36.92 -26.34
CA GLU A 694 28.70 36.73 -26.14
C GLU A 694 29.49 36.58 -27.47
N THR A 695 28.78 36.40 -28.60
CA THR A 695 29.40 36.10 -29.91
C THR A 695 29.67 37.31 -30.80
N ASP A 696 29.15 38.49 -30.49
CA ASP A 696 29.42 39.73 -31.21
C ASP A 696 30.41 40.64 -30.46
N GLU A 697 31.20 41.44 -31.19
CA GLU A 697 32.27 42.31 -30.66
C GLU A 697 31.73 43.39 -29.69
N MET A 698 31.43 43.01 -28.45
CA MET A 698 30.90 43.88 -27.41
C MET A 698 32.03 44.71 -26.77
N PRO A 699 31.84 46.02 -26.53
CA PRO A 699 32.80 46.86 -25.81
C PRO A 699 33.15 46.30 -24.41
N ILE A 700 34.40 46.50 -23.97
CA ILE A 700 34.96 45.89 -22.75
C ILE A 700 34.18 46.26 -21.47
N ASP A 701 33.62 47.45 -21.40
CA ASP A 701 32.85 47.89 -20.22
C ASP A 701 31.45 47.24 -20.16
N ASP A 702 30.86 46.97 -21.33
CA ASP A 702 29.58 46.26 -21.43
C ASP A 702 29.72 44.79 -21.05
N LYS A 703 30.88 44.19 -21.35
CA LYS A 703 31.21 42.81 -20.96
C LYS A 703 31.20 42.62 -19.45
N LYS A 704 31.70 43.56 -18.64
CA LYS A 704 31.69 43.43 -17.16
C LYS A 704 30.31 43.59 -16.53
N SER A 705 29.45 44.40 -17.14
CA SER A 705 28.06 44.52 -16.71
C SER A 705 27.29 43.26 -17.10
N PHE A 706 27.63 42.71 -18.27
CA PHE A 706 27.05 41.47 -18.78
C PHE A 706 27.45 40.27 -17.93
N ASP A 707 28.74 40.06 -17.66
CA ASP A 707 29.27 39.00 -16.80
C ASP A 707 28.61 39.02 -15.39
N ARG A 708 28.24 40.21 -14.89
CA ARG A 708 27.50 40.35 -13.62
C ARG A 708 26.05 39.88 -13.74
N ALA A 709 25.35 40.18 -14.83
CA ALA A 709 24.02 39.68 -15.09
C ALA A 709 24.02 38.15 -15.25
N ILE A 710 25.00 37.58 -15.99
CA ILE A 710 25.19 36.12 -16.09
C ILE A 710 25.39 35.51 -14.69
N GLN A 711 26.25 36.12 -13.89
CA GLN A 711 26.54 35.63 -12.55
C GLN A 711 25.28 35.67 -11.65
N GLN A 712 24.44 36.70 -11.78
CA GLN A 712 23.17 36.79 -11.05
C GLN A 712 22.16 35.72 -11.49
N VAL A 713 22.07 35.41 -12.78
CA VAL A 713 21.25 34.30 -13.28
C VAL A 713 21.75 32.96 -12.72
N LYS A 714 23.08 32.72 -12.75
CA LYS A 714 23.69 31.51 -12.17
C LYS A 714 23.51 31.39 -10.66
N GLU A 715 23.37 32.51 -9.96
CA GLU A 715 23.10 32.56 -8.52
C GLU A 715 21.60 32.52 -8.19
N GLY A 716 20.71 32.38 -9.19
CA GLY A 716 19.26 32.31 -9.01
C GLY A 716 18.60 33.66 -8.69
N ASN A 717 19.29 34.78 -8.93
CA ASN A 717 18.85 36.13 -8.60
C ASN A 717 18.22 36.81 -9.82
N LEU A 718 17.17 36.18 -10.35
CA LEU A 718 16.52 36.52 -11.63
C LEU A 718 15.95 37.93 -11.67
N GLU A 719 15.40 38.43 -10.56
CA GLU A 719 14.81 39.77 -10.47
C GLU A 719 15.86 40.88 -10.62
N GLN A 720 17.04 40.71 -10.02
CA GLN A 720 18.15 41.67 -10.17
C GLN A 720 18.78 41.62 -11.56
N ALA A 721 18.92 40.42 -12.13
CA ALA A 721 19.39 40.25 -13.49
C ALA A 721 18.42 40.91 -14.48
N TRP A 722 17.11 40.77 -14.26
CA TRP A 722 16.05 41.37 -15.06
C TRP A 722 16.03 42.90 -14.97
N GLU A 723 16.10 43.49 -13.78
CA GLU A 723 16.12 44.97 -13.68
C GLU A 723 17.38 45.57 -14.33
N GLN A 724 18.55 44.91 -14.22
CA GLN A 724 19.75 45.34 -14.93
C GLN A 724 19.63 45.20 -16.46
N TYR A 725 18.90 44.18 -16.92
CA TYR A 725 18.62 43.96 -18.34
C TYR A 725 17.62 44.99 -18.90
N LYS A 726 16.57 45.28 -18.12
CA LYS A 726 15.53 46.24 -18.43
C LYS A 726 16.07 47.66 -18.60
N ASP A 727 16.98 48.11 -17.73
CA ASP A 727 17.64 49.41 -17.88
C ASP A 727 18.36 49.53 -19.24
N ARG A 728 18.98 48.46 -19.75
CA ARG A 728 19.59 48.45 -21.09
C ARG A 728 18.58 48.42 -22.23
N LEU A 729 17.46 47.71 -22.08
CA LEU A 729 16.40 47.70 -23.08
C LEU A 729 15.77 49.09 -23.21
N GLU A 730 15.56 49.78 -22.09
CA GLU A 730 15.09 51.17 -22.08
C GLU A 730 16.10 52.10 -22.75
N GLU A 731 17.40 51.92 -22.49
CA GLU A 731 18.48 52.68 -23.13
C GLU A 731 18.53 52.44 -24.66
N LYS A 732 18.49 51.19 -25.13
CA LYS A 732 18.43 50.84 -26.56
C LYS A 732 17.14 51.32 -27.25
N SER A 733 15.99 51.27 -26.56
CA SER A 733 14.71 51.73 -27.12
C SER A 733 14.68 53.25 -27.35
N SER A 734 15.51 53.99 -26.62
CA SER A 734 15.63 55.45 -26.78
C SER A 734 16.39 55.87 -28.04
N GLU A 735 17.18 54.96 -28.64
CA GLU A 735 17.98 55.23 -29.84
C GLU A 735 17.29 54.83 -31.16
N ASP A 736 16.29 53.94 -31.14
CA ASP A 736 15.56 53.49 -32.34
C ASP A 736 14.10 53.98 -32.34
N THR A 737 13.85 55.16 -32.94
CA THR A 737 12.53 55.80 -33.01
C THR A 737 11.69 55.35 -34.21
N GLY A 738 11.90 54.14 -34.73
CA GLY A 738 11.01 53.54 -35.72
C GLY A 738 9.62 53.31 -35.13
N GLU A 739 8.56 53.84 -35.76
CA GLU A 739 7.15 53.65 -35.36
C GLU A 739 6.84 52.17 -35.06
N LEU A 740 6.83 51.80 -33.78
CA LEU A 740 6.38 50.50 -33.31
C LEU A 740 4.88 50.39 -33.58
N LYS A 741 4.49 49.54 -34.54
CA LYS A 741 3.09 49.19 -34.77
C LYS A 741 2.51 48.57 -33.51
N GLU A 742 1.43 49.17 -33.01
CA GLU A 742 0.68 48.64 -31.86
C GLU A 742 0.18 47.23 -32.18
N ILE A 743 0.35 46.29 -31.24
CA ILE A 743 -0.10 44.91 -31.40
C ILE A 743 -1.64 44.92 -31.40
N ASP A 744 -2.25 44.57 -32.51
CA ASP A 744 -3.70 44.46 -32.64
C ASP A 744 -4.17 43.11 -32.08
N LEU A 745 -4.20 42.99 -30.75
CA LEU A 745 -4.83 41.85 -30.07
C LEU A 745 -6.36 42.06 -30.08
N PRO A 746 -7.17 41.02 -30.30
CA PRO A 746 -8.63 41.13 -30.46
C PRO A 746 -9.34 41.33 -29.11
N PHE A 747 -8.96 42.38 -28.37
CA PHE A 747 -9.45 42.69 -27.02
C PHE A 747 -10.97 42.84 -26.94
N GLU A 748 -11.61 43.21 -28.06
CA GLU A 748 -13.05 43.35 -28.22
C GLU A 748 -13.80 42.02 -28.02
N GLN A 749 -13.11 40.88 -28.16
CA GLN A 749 -13.68 39.54 -27.94
C GLN A 749 -13.49 39.03 -26.49
N MET A 750 -12.75 39.75 -25.64
CA MET A 750 -12.22 39.22 -24.38
C MET A 750 -13.04 39.57 -23.12
N ASN A 751 -14.17 40.28 -23.27
CA ASN A 751 -15.06 40.70 -22.15
C ASN A 751 -14.31 41.38 -20.98
N LEU A 752 -13.22 42.09 -21.29
CA LEU A 752 -12.39 42.83 -20.34
C LEU A 752 -12.85 44.28 -20.22
N SER A 753 -12.67 44.89 -19.05
CA SER A 753 -12.93 46.32 -18.90
C SER A 753 -11.90 47.16 -19.67
N ASN A 754 -12.27 48.35 -20.13
CA ASN A 754 -11.36 49.25 -20.86
C ASN A 754 -10.08 49.56 -20.06
N GLU A 755 -10.15 49.56 -18.73
CA GLU A 755 -8.98 49.75 -17.86
C GLU A 755 -8.03 48.55 -17.89
N GLN A 756 -8.57 47.33 -17.92
CA GLN A 756 -7.78 46.09 -18.04
C GLN A 756 -7.10 46.00 -19.39
N ILE A 757 -7.81 46.38 -20.45
CA ILE A 757 -7.27 46.42 -21.82
C ILE A 757 -6.07 47.38 -21.89
N GLN A 758 -6.17 48.56 -21.27
CA GLN A 758 -5.06 49.51 -21.25
C GLN A 758 -3.86 49.02 -20.45
N LYS A 759 -4.08 48.39 -19.29
CA LYS A 759 -2.99 47.79 -18.49
C LYS A 759 -2.27 46.67 -19.22
N ILE A 760 -3.00 45.83 -19.96
CA ILE A 760 -2.40 44.78 -20.79
C ILE A 760 -1.62 45.37 -21.96
N LYS A 761 -2.13 46.43 -22.60
CA LYS A 761 -1.41 47.16 -23.67
C LYS A 761 -0.11 47.79 -23.16
N GLU A 762 -0.11 48.35 -21.96
CA GLU A 762 1.10 48.91 -21.34
C GLU A 762 2.10 47.81 -20.97
N ALA A 763 1.65 46.71 -20.37
CA ALA A 763 2.50 45.58 -20.02
C ALA A 763 3.07 44.83 -21.24
N THR A 764 2.35 44.80 -22.36
CA THR A 764 2.86 44.18 -23.60
C THR A 764 3.80 45.10 -24.38
N ARG A 765 3.76 46.42 -24.16
CA ARG A 765 4.69 47.38 -24.80
C ARG A 765 6.13 47.25 -24.31
N ILE A 766 6.33 46.80 -23.07
CA ILE A 766 7.66 46.61 -22.48
C ILE A 766 8.33 45.27 -22.86
N LEU A 767 7.63 44.37 -23.56
CA LEU A 767 8.19 43.09 -23.98
C LEU A 767 9.08 43.25 -25.23
N PRO A 768 10.14 42.44 -25.40
CA PRO A 768 10.90 42.37 -26.65
C PRO A 768 10.01 42.07 -27.87
N ILE A 769 10.41 42.51 -29.06
CA ILE A 769 9.60 42.41 -30.30
C ILE A 769 9.30 40.94 -30.64
N GLU A 770 10.23 40.04 -30.35
CA GLU A 770 10.15 38.61 -30.59
C GLU A 770 9.11 37.95 -29.67
N ILE A 771 9.03 38.39 -28.40
CA ILE A 771 8.01 37.93 -27.45
C ILE A 771 6.64 38.48 -27.84
N ARG A 772 6.57 39.73 -28.29
CA ARG A 772 5.34 40.33 -28.82
C ARG A 772 4.80 39.57 -30.03
N GLN A 773 5.67 39.12 -30.93
CA GLN A 773 5.31 38.30 -32.09
C GLN A 773 4.84 36.91 -31.66
N LYS A 774 5.52 36.25 -30.72
CA LYS A 774 5.08 34.96 -30.17
C LYS A 774 3.75 35.05 -29.43
N LEU A 775 3.48 36.16 -28.73
CA LEU A 775 2.19 36.43 -28.09
C LEU A 775 1.05 36.58 -29.11
N GLN A 776 1.31 37.05 -30.33
CA GLN A 776 0.30 37.07 -31.40
C GLN A 776 -0.05 35.67 -31.92
N ASP A 777 0.85 34.70 -31.76
CA ASP A 777 0.67 33.32 -32.20
C ASP A 777 -0.03 32.43 -31.15
N LEU A 778 -0.22 32.91 -29.91
CA LEU A 778 -0.91 32.17 -28.84
C LEU A 778 -2.44 32.23 -28.99
N PRO A 779 -3.17 31.16 -28.62
CA PRO A 779 -4.62 31.21 -28.52
C PRO A 779 -5.08 32.29 -27.54
N ALA A 780 -6.15 33.03 -27.90
CA ALA A 780 -6.67 34.14 -27.10
C ALA A 780 -6.94 33.76 -25.63
N GLU A 781 -7.34 32.51 -25.37
CA GLU A 781 -7.63 31.95 -24.04
C GLU A 781 -6.40 31.93 -23.13
N MET A 782 -5.22 31.58 -23.65
CA MET A 782 -3.97 31.56 -22.87
C MET A 782 -3.47 32.96 -22.55
N ILE A 783 -3.65 33.90 -23.50
CA ILE A 783 -3.32 35.32 -23.29
C ILE A 783 -4.22 35.93 -22.21
N ILE A 784 -5.52 35.57 -22.22
CA ILE A 784 -6.49 36.00 -21.20
C ILE A 784 -6.09 35.47 -19.81
N ASP A 785 -5.67 34.22 -19.70
CA ASP A 785 -5.34 33.62 -18.41
C ASP A 785 -4.04 34.21 -17.83
N ALA A 786 -3.01 34.38 -18.67
CA ALA A 786 -1.77 35.06 -18.30
C ALA A 786 -2.01 36.52 -17.87
N ALA A 787 -2.86 37.26 -18.61
CA ALA A 787 -3.20 38.64 -18.30
C ALA A 787 -3.99 38.78 -16.98
N LYS A 788 -4.92 37.86 -16.70
CA LYS A 788 -5.67 37.82 -15.43
C LYS A 788 -4.74 37.55 -14.24
N GLN A 789 -3.77 36.68 -14.40
CA GLN A 789 -2.80 36.36 -13.35
C GLN A 789 -1.87 37.54 -13.05
N ILE A 790 -1.36 38.22 -14.09
CA ILE A 790 -0.56 39.45 -13.94
C ILE A 790 -1.38 40.55 -13.25
N GLN A 791 -2.64 40.74 -13.65
CA GLN A 791 -3.51 41.74 -13.04
C GLN A 791 -3.82 41.44 -11.56
N ASN A 792 -4.08 40.17 -11.23
CA ASN A 792 -4.31 39.76 -9.84
C ASN A 792 -3.08 40.04 -8.96
N LYS A 793 -1.86 39.83 -9.48
CA LYS A 793 -0.63 40.19 -8.76
C LYS A 793 -0.45 41.70 -8.60
N ILE A 794 -0.75 42.50 -9.63
CA ILE A 794 -0.71 43.98 -9.54
C ILE A 794 -1.72 44.52 -8.52
N GLN A 795 -2.88 43.89 -8.37
CA GLN A 795 -3.90 44.28 -7.39
C GLN A 795 -3.60 43.79 -5.96
N GLN A 796 -2.71 42.81 -5.79
CA GLN A 796 -2.40 42.20 -4.49
C GLN A 796 -1.19 42.80 -3.77
N VAL A 797 -0.47 43.77 -4.33
CA VAL A 797 0.60 44.50 -3.61
C VAL A 797 -0.02 45.58 -2.72
N PRO A 798 -0.08 45.43 -1.39
CA PRO A 798 -0.60 46.48 -0.51
C PRO A 798 0.56 47.41 -0.09
N GLU A 799 0.28 48.71 0.06
CA GLU A 799 1.23 49.71 0.61
C GLU A 799 1.83 49.31 1.99
N THR A 800 1.25 48.31 2.65
CA THR A 800 1.61 47.84 4.00
C THR A 800 2.93 47.06 4.07
N THR A 801 3.45 46.51 2.97
CA THR A 801 4.75 45.81 2.97
C THR A 801 5.90 46.80 3.16
N THR A 802 5.83 47.96 2.51
CA THR A 802 6.80 49.07 2.69
C THR A 802 6.72 49.67 4.09
N GLN A 803 5.52 49.73 4.68
CA GLN A 803 5.30 50.21 6.04
C GLN A 803 5.81 49.25 7.12
N ARG A 804 5.64 47.93 6.94
CA ARG A 804 6.17 46.90 7.87
C ARG A 804 7.70 46.81 7.86
N VAL A 805 8.32 47.04 6.71
CA VAL A 805 9.78 47.12 6.61
C VAL A 805 10.30 48.39 7.30
N LYS A 806 9.58 49.51 7.16
CA LYS A 806 9.91 50.78 7.84
C LYS A 806 9.76 50.68 9.37
N GLU A 807 8.68 50.06 9.85
CA GLU A 807 8.48 49.80 11.30
C GLU A 807 9.53 48.85 11.88
N ARG A 808 9.97 47.82 11.14
CA ARG A 808 11.07 46.93 11.57
C ARG A 808 12.41 47.66 11.65
N ILE A 809 12.66 48.62 10.76
CA ILE A 809 13.90 49.41 10.77
C ILE A 809 13.86 50.42 11.93
N GLU A 810 12.72 51.07 12.18
CA GLU A 810 12.53 52.00 13.31
C GLU A 810 12.63 51.26 14.67
N GLN A 811 12.07 50.06 14.79
CA GLN A 811 12.21 49.21 15.99
C GLN A 811 13.66 48.80 16.27
N ARG A 812 14.45 48.51 15.22
CA ARG A 812 15.87 48.18 15.38
C ARG A 812 16.72 49.38 15.81
N ILE A 813 16.33 50.58 15.37
CA ILE A 813 16.96 51.84 15.78
C ILE A 813 16.60 52.18 17.24
N GLU A 814 15.35 51.97 17.67
CA GLU A 814 14.94 52.18 19.07
C GLU A 814 15.57 51.17 20.05
N GLN A 815 15.92 49.97 19.57
CA GLN A 815 16.59 48.94 20.38
C GLN A 815 18.11 49.15 20.52
N GLY A 816 18.67 50.22 19.95
CA GLY A 816 20.06 50.62 20.18
C GLY A 816 21.10 49.66 19.60
N GLU A 817 20.77 48.91 18.55
CA GLU A 817 21.76 48.12 17.81
C GLU A 817 22.59 49.06 16.90
N GLU A 818 23.78 49.44 17.36
CA GLU A 818 24.77 50.11 16.53
C GLU A 818 25.36 49.13 15.49
N LEU A 819 25.19 49.45 14.21
CA LEU A 819 25.90 48.83 13.11
C LEU A 819 27.28 49.47 12.96
N SER A 820 28.35 48.79 13.37
CA SER A 820 29.73 49.08 12.96
C SER A 820 30.71 47.90 13.19
N PRO A 821 31.85 47.84 12.47
CA PRO A 821 32.35 46.60 11.87
C PRO A 821 33.70 46.07 12.37
N SER A 822 33.98 44.84 11.93
CA SER A 822 35.29 44.14 11.83
C SER A 822 35.78 43.31 13.02
N SER A 823 36.17 42.06 12.74
CA SER A 823 37.58 41.61 12.74
C SER A 823 37.61 40.08 12.59
N GLY A 824 38.54 39.58 11.78
CA GLY A 824 38.70 38.15 11.54
C GLY A 824 39.56 37.45 12.60
N GLU A 825 39.46 36.13 12.68
CA GLU A 825 40.60 35.24 12.90
C GLU A 825 40.21 33.75 12.68
N THR A 826 40.95 33.13 11.75
CA THR A 826 41.47 31.75 11.71
C THR A 826 40.52 30.53 11.83
N VAL A 827 40.43 29.78 10.73
CA VAL A 827 40.05 28.35 10.66
C VAL A 827 41.33 27.52 10.49
N PRO A 828 41.52 26.37 11.18
CA PRO A 828 42.75 25.60 11.12
C PRO A 828 42.88 24.78 9.83
N GLU A 829 44.12 24.71 9.34
CA GLU A 829 44.59 23.94 8.18
C GLU A 829 44.27 22.44 8.26
N LYS A 830 43.75 21.88 7.16
CA LYS A 830 43.80 20.44 6.85
C LYS A 830 45.19 20.12 6.26
N PRO A 831 45.84 19.01 6.64
CA PRO A 831 47.12 18.64 6.07
C PRO A 831 46.95 18.06 4.67
N ILE A 832 47.78 18.60 3.77
CA ILE A 832 48.12 18.06 2.44
C ILE A 832 48.88 16.74 2.65
N ILE A 833 48.43 15.65 2.02
CA ILE A 833 49.23 14.43 1.87
C ILE A 833 49.56 14.25 0.39
N GLU A 834 50.87 14.12 0.16
CA GLU A 834 51.58 13.97 -1.10
C GLU A 834 51.14 12.75 -1.91
N GLY A 835 51.26 12.90 -3.23
CA GLY A 835 50.93 11.88 -4.22
C GLY A 835 51.74 10.59 -4.10
N LYS A 836 51.10 9.49 -4.48
CA LYS A 836 51.76 8.28 -4.94
C LYS A 836 51.14 7.81 -6.25
N THR A 837 52.03 7.72 -7.22
CA THR A 837 51.94 7.09 -8.54
C THR A 837 51.20 5.74 -8.53
N MET A 838 50.25 5.56 -9.46
CA MET A 838 49.68 4.27 -9.83
C MET A 838 50.70 3.46 -10.66
N PRO A 839 50.85 2.14 -10.45
CA PRO A 839 51.48 1.28 -11.43
C PRO A 839 50.43 0.83 -12.47
N GLU A 840 50.79 0.98 -13.74
CA GLU A 840 50.15 0.32 -14.87
C GLU A 840 50.03 -1.19 -14.63
N LYS A 841 48.87 -1.76 -14.93
CA LYS A 841 48.67 -3.21 -15.05
C LYS A 841 48.46 -3.59 -16.51
N PRO A 842 48.93 -4.78 -16.91
CA PRO A 842 49.16 -5.12 -18.30
C PRO A 842 47.89 -5.59 -19.01
N ILE A 843 47.88 -5.28 -20.31
CA ILE A 843 47.04 -5.86 -21.35
C ILE A 843 47.32 -7.37 -21.40
N ILE A 844 46.28 -8.19 -21.30
CA ILE A 844 46.31 -9.60 -21.74
C ILE A 844 45.15 -9.82 -22.72
N GLU A 845 45.54 -10.24 -23.91
CA GLU A 845 44.71 -10.64 -25.04
C GLU A 845 43.93 -11.94 -24.77
N GLY A 846 42.69 -11.97 -25.27
CA GLY A 846 42.15 -13.08 -26.07
C GLY A 846 41.91 -14.43 -25.41
N LYS A 847 40.62 -14.76 -25.19
CA LYS A 847 40.13 -16.12 -25.50
C LYS A 847 38.65 -16.10 -25.89
N ILE A 848 38.41 -16.64 -27.08
CA ILE A 848 37.11 -16.88 -27.73
C ILE A 848 36.56 -18.23 -27.25
N MET A 849 35.22 -18.37 -27.30
CA MET A 849 34.35 -19.57 -27.39
C MET A 849 33.48 -19.87 -26.15
N PRO A 850 32.33 -20.57 -26.30
CA PRO A 850 31.29 -20.39 -27.34
C PRO A 850 29.86 -20.42 -26.76
N GLU A 851 28.93 -20.28 -27.70
CA GLU A 851 27.46 -20.45 -27.74
C GLU A 851 26.75 -21.32 -26.67
N SER A 852 25.50 -20.90 -26.45
CA SER A 852 24.38 -21.44 -25.67
C SER A 852 24.13 -22.96 -25.71
N PRO A 853 23.50 -23.53 -24.66
CA PRO A 853 22.56 -24.64 -24.77
C PRO A 853 21.12 -24.13 -24.55
N THR A 854 20.25 -24.11 -25.56
CA THR A 854 19.34 -25.19 -26.01
C THR A 854 18.43 -25.75 -24.89
N GLU A 855 17.12 -25.62 -25.13
CA GLU A 855 15.97 -26.10 -24.36
C GLU A 855 16.11 -27.56 -23.90
N VAL A 856 15.68 -27.82 -22.67
CA VAL A 856 15.42 -29.17 -22.16
C VAL A 856 13.92 -29.30 -21.87
N GLU A 857 13.27 -30.10 -22.71
CA GLU A 857 11.87 -30.49 -22.69
C GLU A 857 11.59 -31.43 -21.50
N GLN A 858 10.64 -31.06 -20.64
CA GLN A 858 10.22 -31.83 -19.47
C GLN A 858 9.32 -33.00 -19.87
N ILE A 859 9.76 -34.24 -19.62
CA ILE A 859 8.93 -35.45 -19.75
C ILE A 859 8.26 -35.76 -18.40
N ARG A 860 6.93 -35.57 -18.33
CA ARG A 860 6.08 -36.10 -17.24
C ARG A 860 5.80 -37.61 -17.46
N PRO A 861 5.89 -38.47 -16.44
CA PRO A 861 5.37 -39.82 -16.53
C PRO A 861 3.85 -39.84 -16.33
N ARG A 862 3.17 -40.58 -17.21
CA ARG A 862 1.74 -40.89 -17.20
C ARG A 862 1.46 -41.95 -16.14
N ILE A 863 0.66 -41.61 -15.13
CA ILE A 863 0.16 -42.57 -14.12
C ILE A 863 -1.21 -43.08 -14.59
N GLU A 864 -1.35 -44.41 -14.69
CA GLU A 864 -2.63 -45.07 -14.96
C GLU A 864 -3.49 -45.19 -13.67
N PRO A 865 -4.83 -45.10 -13.76
CA PRO A 865 -5.70 -45.12 -12.59
C PRO A 865 -5.89 -46.54 -12.04
N THR A 866 -5.52 -46.76 -10.78
CA THR A 866 -5.85 -47.97 -10.01
C THR A 866 -7.22 -47.86 -9.31
N GLU A 867 -8.00 -48.93 -9.42
CA GLU A 867 -9.35 -49.12 -8.86
C GLU A 867 -9.42 -48.99 -7.32
N PRO A 868 -10.59 -48.62 -6.76
CA PRO A 868 -10.74 -48.42 -5.32
C PRO A 868 -10.86 -49.76 -4.57
N ILE A 869 -9.95 -49.96 -3.61
CA ILE A 869 -10.01 -51.06 -2.65
C ILE A 869 -10.84 -50.61 -1.43
N TYR A 870 -11.99 -51.26 -1.22
CA TYR A 870 -12.73 -51.19 0.04
C TYR A 870 -12.10 -52.10 1.09
N LEU A 871 -11.81 -51.57 2.29
CA LEU A 871 -11.56 -52.39 3.49
C LEU A 871 -12.25 -51.81 4.75
N PRO A 872 -12.61 -52.68 5.72
CA PRO A 872 -13.67 -52.43 6.70
C PRO A 872 -13.19 -51.94 8.07
N GLY A 873 -14.12 -51.27 8.78
CA GLY A 873 -14.30 -51.21 10.24
C GLY A 873 -13.07 -51.14 11.15
N ARG A 874 -12.75 -49.94 11.67
CA ARG A 874 -11.86 -49.78 12.83
C ARG A 874 -12.61 -50.07 14.14
N THR A 875 -12.08 -51.03 14.89
CA THR A 875 -12.34 -51.21 16.32
C THR A 875 -11.51 -50.21 17.15
N GLU A 876 -12.07 -49.88 18.31
CA GLU A 876 -11.66 -48.95 19.38
C GLU A 876 -10.14 -48.69 19.52
N SER A 877 -9.77 -47.40 19.51
CA SER A 877 -8.39 -46.92 19.65
C SER A 877 -7.97 -46.82 21.11
N GLU A 878 -6.84 -47.46 21.45
CA GLU A 878 -6.11 -47.21 22.71
C GLU A 878 -5.66 -45.73 22.82
N PRO A 879 -5.60 -45.16 24.03
CA PRO A 879 -5.21 -43.77 24.23
C PRO A 879 -3.75 -43.52 23.82
N CYS A 880 -3.56 -42.55 22.92
CA CYS A 880 -2.25 -42.12 22.42
C CYS A 880 -1.52 -41.24 23.46
N ILE A 881 -0.47 -41.76 24.09
CA ILE A 881 0.39 -40.99 25.01
C ILE A 881 1.43 -40.20 24.20
N GLN A 882 1.71 -38.94 24.59
CA GLN A 882 2.74 -38.08 23.97
C GLN A 882 4.16 -38.58 24.29
N VAL A 883 4.67 -39.52 23.48
CA VAL A 883 6.07 -39.97 23.52
C VAL A 883 6.61 -40.00 22.09
N ILE A 884 7.76 -39.35 21.86
CA ILE A 884 8.47 -39.40 20.57
C ILE A 884 8.69 -40.86 20.21
N THR A 885 8.09 -41.30 19.10
CA THR A 885 8.14 -42.67 18.61
C THR A 885 9.01 -42.72 17.37
N TYR A 886 10.12 -43.45 17.40
CA TYR A 886 10.91 -43.67 16.19
C TYR A 886 10.27 -44.78 15.36
N ALA A 887 10.32 -44.67 14.04
CA ALA A 887 9.88 -45.74 13.14
C ALA A 887 10.75 -45.81 11.88
N VAL A 888 10.83 -47.00 11.28
CA VAL A 888 11.57 -47.29 10.05
C VAL A 888 10.67 -47.77 8.92
N SER A 889 10.92 -47.30 7.71
CA SER A 889 10.33 -47.83 6.48
C SER A 889 11.30 -47.62 5.31
N GLY A 890 11.51 -48.66 4.49
CA GLY A 890 12.42 -48.58 3.34
C GLY A 890 13.87 -48.19 3.66
N GLY A 891 14.39 -48.53 4.85
CA GLY A 891 15.74 -48.19 5.28
C GLY A 891 15.91 -46.75 5.81
N MET A 892 14.85 -45.94 5.81
CA MET A 892 14.84 -44.63 6.47
C MET A 892 14.26 -44.75 7.87
N CYS A 893 14.86 -44.06 8.84
CA CYS A 893 14.35 -43.94 10.21
C CYS A 893 13.93 -42.49 10.49
N ARG A 894 12.74 -42.27 11.07
CA ARG A 894 12.22 -40.95 11.45
C ARG A 894 11.62 -40.98 12.85
N ALA A 895 11.66 -39.83 13.53
CA ALA A 895 10.98 -39.60 14.81
C ALA A 895 9.58 -39.02 14.55
N PHE A 896 8.57 -39.57 15.22
CA PHE A 896 7.17 -39.14 15.15
C PHE A 896 6.73 -38.59 16.52
N PRO A 897 5.94 -37.51 16.60
CA PRO A 897 5.53 -36.88 17.86
C PRO A 897 4.84 -37.82 18.87
N ASN A 898 4.07 -38.79 18.37
CA ASN A 898 3.35 -39.78 19.18
C ASN A 898 3.13 -41.06 18.34
N PRO A 899 2.79 -42.20 18.96
CA PRO A 899 2.65 -43.47 18.26
C PRO A 899 1.48 -43.56 17.26
N CYS A 900 0.58 -42.58 17.25
CA CYS A 900 -0.63 -42.56 16.43
C CYS A 900 -0.47 -41.83 15.11
N VAL A 901 0.58 -41.01 14.98
CA VAL A 901 0.96 -40.34 13.73
C VAL A 901 2.01 -41.11 12.91
N VAL A 902 2.36 -42.34 13.33
CA VAL A 902 3.22 -43.24 12.55
C VAL A 902 2.41 -43.82 11.37
N PRO A 903 2.77 -43.55 10.10
CA PRO A 903 1.99 -44.00 8.96
C PRO A 903 1.91 -45.52 8.85
N SER A 904 0.81 -46.02 8.30
CA SER A 904 0.63 -47.45 8.01
C SER A 904 1.75 -47.93 7.07
N GLY A 905 2.50 -48.96 7.48
CA GLY A 905 3.68 -49.45 6.75
C GLY A 905 5.04 -49.03 7.33
N TRP A 906 5.05 -48.28 8.43
CA TRP A 906 6.25 -47.98 9.22
C TRP A 906 6.34 -48.88 10.45
N GLN A 907 7.53 -49.44 10.71
CA GLN A 907 7.79 -50.28 11.87
C GLN A 907 8.38 -49.44 13.01
N LYS A 908 7.67 -49.35 14.15
CA LYS A 908 8.16 -48.63 15.34
C LYS A 908 9.45 -49.27 15.87
N VAL A 909 10.42 -48.46 16.24
CA VAL A 909 11.71 -48.84 16.82
C VAL A 909 12.02 -47.95 18.02
N ASP A 910 12.84 -48.41 18.95
CA ASP A 910 13.12 -47.66 20.19
C ASP A 910 14.03 -46.44 19.94
N LYS A 911 14.90 -46.51 18.93
CA LYS A 911 15.77 -45.41 18.47
C LYS A 911 16.24 -45.66 17.05
N CYS A 912 16.52 -44.60 16.31
CA CYS A 912 17.17 -44.74 15.00
C CYS A 912 18.62 -45.24 15.16
N PRO A 913 19.07 -46.21 14.35
CA PRO A 913 20.46 -46.65 14.37
C PRO A 913 21.38 -45.49 13.97
N GLU A 914 22.39 -45.20 14.80
CA GLU A 914 23.45 -44.27 14.45
C GLU A 914 24.22 -44.85 13.25
N LYS A 915 24.33 -44.06 12.16
CA LYS A 915 24.97 -44.40 10.88
C LYS A 915 26.18 -45.35 11.05
N ILE A 916 26.06 -46.56 10.50
CA ILE A 916 27.23 -47.33 10.05
C ILE A 916 27.39 -47.02 8.56
N MET A 917 28.47 -46.33 8.18
CA MET A 917 28.83 -46.21 6.77
C MET A 917 29.18 -47.61 6.23
N PRO A 918 28.62 -48.06 5.09
CA PRO A 918 29.07 -49.30 4.49
C PRO A 918 30.42 -49.10 3.78
N GLU A 919 31.46 -49.70 4.35
CA GLU A 919 32.73 -50.01 3.69
C GLU A 919 32.56 -51.27 2.82
N ASN A 920 33.03 -51.17 1.56
CA ASN A 920 33.47 -52.24 0.65
C ASN A 920 32.55 -53.46 0.40
N ILE A 921 31.99 -53.53 -0.81
CA ILE A 921 31.81 -54.80 -1.54
C ILE A 921 32.30 -54.62 -2.98
N MET A 922 33.49 -55.17 -3.25
CA MET A 922 33.94 -55.58 -4.58
C MET A 922 33.64 -57.08 -4.77
N ASP A 923 33.40 -57.42 -6.04
CA ASP A 923 33.36 -58.74 -6.68
C ASP A 923 32.18 -59.71 -6.43
N GLY A 924 31.52 -60.05 -7.55
CA GLY A 924 30.58 -61.15 -7.69
C GLY A 924 29.79 -61.08 -9.00
N GLY A 925 30.43 -61.41 -10.13
CA GLY A 925 29.77 -61.47 -11.43
C GLY A 925 28.80 -62.65 -11.57
N ASN A 926 27.70 -62.45 -12.32
CA ASN A 926 27.08 -63.50 -13.11
C ASN A 926 26.23 -62.95 -14.26
N GLN A 927 26.13 -63.74 -15.33
CA GLN A 927 25.80 -63.40 -16.72
C GLN A 927 24.30 -63.43 -17.06
N ASN A 928 23.99 -62.82 -18.24
CA ASN A 928 22.86 -63.01 -19.17
C ASN A 928 21.77 -61.91 -19.18
N PRO A 929 21.03 -61.73 -20.31
CA PRO A 929 21.53 -61.32 -21.63
C PRO A 929 20.71 -60.12 -22.19
N LEU A 930 21.25 -59.48 -23.23
CA LEU A 930 20.62 -58.38 -23.98
C LEU A 930 19.24 -58.73 -24.56
N PRO A 931 18.24 -57.82 -24.50
CA PRO A 931 17.03 -57.91 -25.30
C PRO A 931 17.26 -57.45 -26.76
N PRO A 932 16.45 -57.93 -27.72
CA PRO A 932 16.75 -57.89 -29.15
C PRO A 932 16.39 -56.55 -29.82
N LYS A 933 17.09 -56.26 -30.93
CA LYS A 933 16.69 -55.27 -31.94
C LYS A 933 15.30 -55.61 -32.52
N PRO A 934 14.43 -54.63 -32.75
CA PRO A 934 13.27 -54.83 -33.61
C PRO A 934 13.65 -54.61 -35.09
N GLU A 935 13.26 -55.58 -35.91
CA GLU A 935 13.33 -55.61 -37.37
C GLU A 935 12.33 -54.65 -38.05
N GLU A 936 12.70 -54.22 -39.25
CA GLU A 936 11.88 -53.55 -40.26
C GLU A 936 10.71 -54.42 -40.73
N ILE A 937 9.47 -53.91 -40.69
CA ILE A 937 8.39 -54.36 -41.60
C ILE A 937 7.45 -53.18 -41.99
N ASN A 938 7.52 -52.85 -43.28
CA ASN A 938 6.49 -52.40 -44.25
C ASN A 938 5.68 -51.08 -44.14
N LYS A 939 5.81 -50.32 -45.25
CA LYS A 939 4.94 -49.25 -45.78
C LYS A 939 3.49 -49.71 -46.05
N PRO A 940 2.53 -48.77 -46.11
CA PRO A 940 1.96 -48.35 -47.41
C PRO A 940 1.83 -46.81 -47.53
N THR A 941 2.37 -46.15 -48.56
CA THR A 941 1.79 -45.77 -49.88
C THR A 941 0.66 -44.74 -49.87
N ASN A 942 0.98 -43.56 -50.42
CA ASN A 942 0.18 -42.61 -51.22
C ASN A 942 -1.16 -42.05 -50.70
N ILE A 943 -1.22 -40.72 -50.50
CA ILE A 943 -2.14 -39.78 -51.19
C ILE A 943 -1.42 -38.42 -51.38
N GLN A 944 -1.57 -37.82 -52.57
CA GLN A 944 -0.98 -36.56 -53.03
C GLN A 944 -1.67 -35.30 -52.45
N PRO A 945 -0.99 -34.14 -52.37
CA PRO A 945 -1.64 -32.84 -52.30
C PRO A 945 -1.74 -32.19 -53.69
N GLU A 946 -2.96 -31.79 -54.04
CA GLU A 946 -3.37 -31.16 -55.29
C GLU A 946 -3.06 -29.64 -55.27
N GLN A 947 -2.59 -29.12 -56.42
CA GLN A 947 -2.24 -27.73 -56.67
C GLN A 947 -3.43 -26.96 -57.25
N ILE A 948 -3.73 -25.72 -56.78
CA ILE A 948 -4.36 -24.63 -57.58
C ILE A 948 -3.94 -23.30 -56.90
N ARG A 949 -3.06 -22.44 -57.42
CA ARG A 949 -2.98 -21.57 -58.62
C ARG A 949 -3.48 -20.13 -58.37
N ILE A 950 -2.56 -19.21 -58.66
CA ILE A 950 -2.60 -17.74 -58.68
C ILE A 950 -3.39 -17.22 -59.87
N GLU A 951 -4.23 -16.20 -59.66
CA GLU A 951 -4.68 -15.11 -60.57
C GLU A 951 -5.71 -14.27 -59.75
N GLU A 952 -5.73 -12.94 -59.63
CA GLU A 952 -5.57 -11.85 -60.60
C GLU A 952 -5.27 -10.50 -59.91
N ARG A 953 -4.59 -9.60 -60.63
CA ARG A 953 -4.54 -8.14 -60.39
C ARG A 953 -5.71 -7.46 -61.12
N LYS A 954 -6.24 -6.35 -60.57
CA LYS A 954 -6.40 -5.00 -61.18
C LYS A 954 -7.70 -4.28 -60.75
N GLN A 955 -7.56 -2.96 -60.54
CA GLN A 955 -8.53 -1.87 -60.32
C GLN A 955 -8.26 -1.26 -58.92
N PHE A 956 -7.68 -0.08 -58.75
CA PHE A 956 -7.93 1.21 -59.42
C PHE A 956 -6.64 2.04 -59.56
N GLU A 957 -6.42 2.59 -60.76
CA GLU A 957 -5.63 3.79 -60.99
C GLU A 957 -6.59 5.00 -61.00
N GLY A 958 -6.15 6.14 -60.45
CA GLY A 958 -6.68 7.45 -60.77
C GLY A 958 -6.84 8.40 -59.58
N LEU A 959 -5.84 9.26 -59.37
CA LEU A 959 -5.95 10.72 -59.09
C LEU A 959 -4.53 11.31 -58.88
N PRO A 960 -4.31 12.61 -59.15
CA PRO A 960 -3.07 13.11 -59.76
C PRO A 960 -1.98 13.48 -58.75
N ALA A 961 -0.73 13.38 -59.21
CA ALA A 961 0.43 13.99 -58.58
C ALA A 961 0.38 15.52 -58.68
N PRO A 962 0.85 16.26 -57.67
CA PRO A 962 1.43 17.57 -57.87
C PRO A 962 2.95 17.44 -57.98
N GLU A 963 3.46 17.76 -59.16
CA GLU A 963 4.85 18.20 -59.34
C GLU A 963 5.07 19.48 -58.53
N GLY A 964 6.15 19.52 -57.76
CA GLY A 964 6.52 20.70 -56.97
C GLY A 964 7.92 20.54 -56.38
N SER A 965 8.88 21.16 -57.03
CA SER A 965 10.33 21.11 -56.82
C SER A 965 10.85 21.42 -55.40
N LEU A 966 11.83 20.62 -54.98
CA LEU A 966 13.11 21.00 -54.36
C LEU A 966 13.16 22.29 -53.54
N GLY A 967 13.15 22.12 -52.21
CA GLY A 967 13.85 22.98 -51.27
C GLY A 967 14.08 22.19 -49.98
N LYS A 968 15.34 21.86 -49.63
CA LYS A 968 15.63 21.28 -48.31
C LYS A 968 15.17 22.31 -47.25
N PRO A 969 14.34 21.94 -46.25
CA PRO A 969 13.93 22.89 -45.24
C PRO A 969 15.15 23.36 -44.46
N SER A 970 15.24 24.68 -44.26
CA SER A 970 16.26 25.26 -43.39
C SER A 970 16.11 24.70 -41.98
N LEU A 971 17.21 24.66 -41.22
CA LEU A 971 17.25 24.19 -39.83
C LEU A 971 16.13 24.81 -38.98
N LEU A 972 15.77 26.06 -39.27
CA LEU A 972 14.74 26.84 -38.60
C LEU A 972 13.32 26.25 -38.77
N GLU A 973 13.04 25.60 -39.89
CA GLU A 973 11.73 25.00 -40.18
C GLU A 973 11.56 23.63 -39.53
N LYS A 974 12.69 22.92 -39.34
CA LYS A 974 12.72 21.70 -38.52
C LYS A 974 12.57 22.02 -37.04
N MET A 975 13.11 23.15 -36.57
CA MET A 975 12.94 23.61 -35.18
C MET A 975 11.50 24.06 -34.88
N LYS A 976 10.80 24.69 -35.84
CA LYS A 976 9.38 25.07 -35.66
C LYS A 976 8.42 23.89 -35.54
N ASN A 977 8.70 22.76 -36.19
CA ASN A 977 7.89 21.54 -36.08
C ASN A 977 8.26 20.65 -34.88
N LEU A 978 9.33 20.99 -34.16
CA LEU A 978 9.71 20.37 -32.89
C LEU A 978 9.17 21.16 -31.69
N PHE A 979 8.78 22.42 -31.90
CA PHE A 979 8.21 23.33 -30.90
C PHE A 979 6.68 23.42 -30.94
N ARG A 980 6.05 23.01 -32.05
CA ARG A 980 4.62 22.66 -32.12
C ARG A 980 4.46 21.21 -31.69
#